data_AF-A0A3D8J1Z9-F1
#
_entry.id   AF-A0A3D8J1Z9-F1
#
_cell.length_a   1.000
_cell.length_b   1.000
_cell.length_c   1.000
_cell.angle_alpha   90.00
_cell.angle_beta   90.00
_cell.angle_gamma   90.00
#
_symmetry.space_group_name_H-M   'P 1'
#
loop_
_entity.id
_entity.type
_entity.pdbx_description
1 polymer ?
#
loop_
_entity_poly.entity_id
_entity_poly.type
_entity_poly.pdbx_seq_one_letter_code
_entity_poly.pdbx_strand_id
1 'polypeptide(L)'
;MSVSVASANVSIAVPNAPNNGWNFIWNGIQSDIIGGSNTDVYQPALSSGTTPIETLVFQFGSSASGSGDATTYTATTNDTSITLNGSGKAIQMGANGTGTLKVNFSNINNTNFILDLSNTNNLAYSFVGNIHTIGTNYNNARTFKAIFGASVKGNITLDSGGNTNAESPSLTFNNGAKLEGNLKVNFEDTGIVFNGDGGGVTGSIEKTSSGQLTINFNGNATTGKIWNFKGSSTITFNGNATVSSSDEVIYTGLFSDGNHGSSTIVFNGEENKIINTASNGNGYAIFVNGNGGSNVSNTYNKITFTKGTNTITGNIQATTNSNNNNRWAKNTIIFEEGTTKNTITGNITAENYASNELSFKGGENSITGNITSKGNENQLTFESNIKNTITGNITANVLLYTDHAAIGRNTLTFSGDGATNEISGDITAELYNGYSATNTITFSGEKSTNTIKGILNAYGGTNTITFSGITNKLEGNLSANGGTNNITFESGTKNSIVGDLTAQYNPYSSYGKNNITFNTGVSSITGNISVSNGSNTITFDSNTTTNTITGNISASGGTNTITFGANTTSGTSKTTASNTLTGNLSATGGTNTITFNGSSNTLGGAITQDTKEGETTATPTTYTILANGGTNNITANGITLQNISSITAGSNGNQAINRFNISGDITFKDNSNLVITAFNKDNTNTDKHNIFKFGGDVINRDNAKSNTITIAELTAASTSGDYSKTKNILSFDGLTQDTNLTITSFNNVTSNTNSNINNKNTGYTYIGKDLTQGSGSSLALASSFNDSNWSSKDYQATNLTLNAGSIYAKYGKN
;
A
#
# COMPACT_ATOMS: atom_id res chain seq x y z
N MET A 1 4.57 14.85 78.87
CA MET A 1 5.33 15.10 77.63
C MET A 1 5.71 13.75 77.05
N SER A 2 4.95 13.27 76.06
CA SER A 2 5.25 12.04 75.32
C SER A 2 6.19 12.39 74.18
N VAL A 3 7.47 12.02 74.31
CA VAL A 3 8.45 12.12 73.22
C VAL A 3 8.16 10.97 72.26
N SER A 4 7.63 11.29 71.08
CA SER A 4 7.53 10.32 69.99
C SER A 4 8.93 10.03 69.48
N VAL A 5 9.36 8.77 69.58
CA VAL A 5 10.61 8.31 68.97
C VAL A 5 10.44 8.38 67.46
N ALA A 6 11.25 9.22 66.80
CA ALA A 6 11.35 9.24 65.35
C ALA A 6 11.83 7.85 64.88
N SER A 7 11.10 7.23 63.95
CA SER A 7 11.48 5.96 63.34
C SER A 7 12.85 6.10 62.68
N ALA A 8 13.88 5.48 63.26
CA ALA A 8 15.21 5.42 62.68
C ALA A 8 15.19 4.51 61.46
N ASN A 9 15.76 4.96 60.33
CA ASN A 9 16.00 4.09 59.18
C ASN A 9 16.98 3.00 59.59
N VAL A 10 16.57 1.73 59.55
CA VAL A 10 17.45 0.61 59.85
C VAL A 10 18.25 0.26 58.59
N SER A 11 19.46 0.80 58.52
CA SER A 11 20.46 0.32 57.58
C SER A 11 21.09 -0.95 58.14
N ILE A 12 20.80 -2.08 57.51
CA ILE A 12 21.49 -3.33 57.79
C ILE A 12 22.73 -3.32 56.92
N ALA A 13 23.79 -2.70 57.45
CA ALA A 13 25.12 -3.20 57.12
C ALA A 13 25.08 -4.72 57.40
N VAL A 14 25.85 -5.51 56.67
CA VAL A 14 25.97 -6.94 56.92
C VAL A 14 27.19 -7.20 57.82
N PRO A 15 27.18 -6.87 59.14
CA PRO A 15 28.22 -7.31 60.04
C PRO A 15 27.89 -8.71 60.58
N ASN A 16 28.93 -9.43 60.97
CA ASN A 16 28.86 -10.78 61.53
C ASN A 16 28.13 -10.88 62.90
N ALA A 17 27.49 -9.81 63.39
CA ALA A 17 26.84 -9.78 64.69
C ALA A 17 25.32 -9.98 64.54
N PRO A 18 24.68 -10.81 65.38
CA PRO A 18 23.24 -10.94 65.40
C PRO A 18 22.61 -9.57 65.69
N ASN A 19 21.76 -9.08 64.79
CA ASN A 19 20.98 -7.86 65.03
C ASN A 19 19.99 -8.11 66.17
N ASN A 20 19.80 -7.13 67.05
CA ASN A 20 18.93 -7.22 68.24
C ASN A 20 17.53 -7.76 67.88
N GLY A 21 17.33 -9.07 68.07
CA GLY A 21 16.06 -9.78 67.82
C GLY A 21 16.06 -10.80 66.68
N TRP A 22 17.11 -10.91 65.87
CA TRP A 22 17.22 -11.90 64.79
C TRP A 22 18.34 -12.92 65.04
N ASN A 23 17.99 -14.20 65.13
CA ASN A 23 18.89 -15.34 65.33
C ASN A 23 19.45 -15.92 64.00
N PHE A 24 19.92 -15.06 63.11
CA PHE A 24 20.70 -15.50 61.94
C PHE A 24 21.92 -14.59 61.74
N ILE A 25 22.92 -15.11 61.05
CA ILE A 25 24.18 -14.44 60.71
C ILE A 25 24.42 -14.51 59.20
N TRP A 26 25.31 -13.66 58.70
CA TRP A 26 25.79 -13.72 57.32
C TRP A 26 27.22 -14.28 57.31
N ASN A 27 27.39 -15.50 56.81
CA ASN A 27 28.69 -16.15 56.73
C ASN A 27 29.39 -15.79 55.42
N GLY A 28 30.67 -15.45 55.49
CA GLY A 28 31.54 -15.42 54.31
C GLY A 28 31.78 -16.84 53.81
N ILE A 29 31.54 -17.10 52.52
CA ILE A 29 31.72 -18.43 51.93
C ILE A 29 32.59 -18.37 50.66
N GLN A 30 33.35 -19.44 50.41
CA GLN A 30 33.93 -19.68 49.10
C GLN A 30 32.85 -20.29 48.21
N SER A 31 32.53 -19.63 47.09
CA SER A 31 31.50 -20.10 46.16
C SER A 31 32.10 -20.33 44.79
N ASP A 32 32.12 -21.59 44.36
CA ASP A 32 32.53 -21.98 43.00
C ASP A 32 31.56 -21.44 41.94
N ILE A 33 30.34 -21.07 42.34
CA ILE A 33 29.30 -20.53 41.44
C ILE A 33 29.56 -19.04 41.14
N ILE A 34 30.00 -18.27 42.14
CA ILE A 34 30.12 -16.81 42.03
C ILE A 34 31.48 -16.37 41.49
N GLY A 35 32.50 -17.22 41.57
CA GLY A 35 33.86 -16.88 41.14
C GLY A 35 34.42 -15.77 42.04
N GLY A 36 34.90 -16.16 43.22
CA GLY A 36 35.44 -15.24 44.22
C GLY A 36 36.06 -15.99 45.40
N SER A 37 36.88 -15.30 46.16
CA SER A 37 37.43 -15.83 47.42
C SER A 37 36.37 -15.82 48.52
N ASN A 38 36.64 -16.47 49.66
CA ASN A 38 35.72 -16.50 50.81
C ASN A 38 35.37 -15.12 51.41
N THR A 39 36.04 -14.05 50.96
CA THR A 39 35.71 -12.68 51.32
C THR A 39 34.65 -12.05 50.44
N ASP A 40 34.19 -12.69 49.37
CA ASP A 40 33.45 -11.98 48.31
C ASP A 40 31.96 -12.30 48.29
N VAL A 41 31.51 -13.27 49.10
CA VAL A 41 30.12 -13.75 49.12
C VAL A 41 29.61 -13.92 50.54
N TYR A 42 28.41 -13.41 50.81
CA TYR A 42 27.65 -13.68 52.02
C TYR A 42 26.57 -14.74 51.79
N GLN A 43 26.41 -15.64 52.76
CA GLN A 43 25.34 -16.62 52.83
C GLN A 43 24.66 -16.57 54.20
N PRO A 44 23.33 -16.43 54.28
CA PRO A 44 22.64 -16.41 55.57
C PRO A 44 22.67 -17.80 56.19
N ALA A 45 22.95 -17.89 57.49
CA ALA A 45 22.96 -19.13 58.28
C ALA A 45 22.37 -18.87 59.67
N LEU A 46 21.87 -19.92 60.33
CA LEU A 46 21.40 -19.80 61.71
C LEU A 46 22.56 -19.41 62.64
N SER A 47 22.29 -18.57 63.66
CA SER A 47 23.33 -18.17 64.62
C SER A 47 23.93 -19.34 65.41
N SER A 48 23.24 -20.48 65.45
CA SER A 48 23.66 -21.72 66.12
C SER A 48 24.57 -22.63 65.27
N GLY A 49 24.87 -22.29 64.01
CA GLY A 49 25.69 -23.18 63.17
C GLY A 49 26.11 -22.62 61.80
N THR A 50 26.65 -23.49 60.95
CA THR A 50 27.07 -23.17 59.57
C THR A 50 26.03 -23.56 58.52
N THR A 51 24.90 -24.16 58.93
CA THR A 51 23.86 -24.60 58.01
C THR A 51 23.23 -23.40 57.29
N PRO A 52 23.32 -23.34 55.95
CA PRO A 52 22.75 -22.25 55.18
C PRO A 52 21.23 -22.20 55.32
N ILE A 53 20.68 -20.98 55.35
CA ILE A 53 19.24 -20.76 55.27
C ILE A 53 18.82 -20.82 53.81
N GLU A 54 17.93 -21.75 53.47
CA GLU A 54 17.37 -21.91 52.13
C GLU A 54 16.37 -20.79 51.80
N THR A 55 15.45 -20.44 52.71
CA THR A 55 14.52 -19.32 52.51
C THR A 55 14.62 -18.30 53.65
N LEU A 56 15.04 -17.07 53.35
CA LEU A 56 15.07 -15.97 54.30
C LEU A 56 13.91 -15.00 54.00
N VAL A 57 13.00 -14.84 54.96
CA VAL A 57 11.83 -13.97 54.84
C VAL A 57 12.03 -12.69 55.67
N PHE A 58 12.04 -11.53 55.03
CA PHE A 58 11.87 -10.24 55.71
C PHE A 58 10.40 -9.87 55.73
N GLN A 59 9.79 -9.84 56.91
CA GLN A 59 8.37 -9.54 57.08
C GLN A 59 8.16 -8.19 57.77
N PHE A 60 7.47 -7.27 57.10
CA PHE A 60 6.99 -6.04 57.73
C PHE A 60 5.78 -6.40 58.63
N GLY A 61 5.86 -6.10 59.92
CA GLY A 61 4.92 -6.51 60.96
C GLY A 61 4.84 -5.52 62.12
N SER A 62 4.08 -5.85 63.17
CA SER A 62 3.89 -4.97 64.33
C SER A 62 5.00 -5.06 65.39
N SER A 63 5.83 -6.10 65.35
CA SER A 63 6.90 -6.32 66.32
C SER A 63 8.12 -7.02 65.69
N ALA A 64 9.31 -6.54 66.05
CA ALA A 64 10.56 -7.16 65.62
C ALA A 64 10.73 -8.55 66.27
N SER A 65 10.91 -9.59 65.47
CA SER A 65 11.12 -10.95 65.95
C SER A 65 11.80 -11.82 64.90
N GLY A 66 12.44 -12.91 65.32
CA GLY A 66 13.08 -13.89 64.44
C GLY A 66 12.63 -15.30 64.81
N SER A 67 12.19 -16.09 63.83
CA SER A 67 11.80 -17.49 64.05
C SER A 67 11.96 -18.34 62.79
N GLY A 68 12.27 -19.62 62.96
CA GLY A 68 12.37 -20.59 61.87
C GLY A 68 13.57 -21.52 62.01
N ASP A 69 13.90 -22.19 60.91
CA ASP A 69 15.01 -23.14 60.80
C ASP A 69 15.84 -22.87 59.52
N ALA A 70 16.76 -23.78 59.19
CA ALA A 70 17.59 -23.67 57.99
C ALA A 70 16.80 -23.82 56.68
N THR A 71 15.57 -24.37 56.71
CA THR A 71 14.71 -24.44 55.53
C THR A 71 14.03 -23.10 55.28
N THR A 72 13.45 -22.51 56.33
CA THR A 72 12.79 -21.20 56.25
C THR A 72 12.96 -20.44 57.55
N TYR A 73 13.55 -19.25 57.46
CA TYR A 73 13.74 -18.34 58.58
C TYR A 73 13.04 -17.00 58.31
N THR A 74 12.22 -16.53 59.24
CA THR A 74 11.47 -15.27 59.12
C THR A 74 11.99 -14.24 60.12
N ALA A 75 12.46 -13.11 59.59
CA ALA A 75 12.84 -11.90 60.30
C ALA A 75 11.72 -10.86 60.15
N THR A 76 10.93 -10.67 61.21
CA THR A 76 9.89 -9.63 61.26
C THR A 76 10.49 -8.33 61.77
N THR A 77 10.09 -7.19 61.20
CA THR A 77 10.41 -5.84 61.70
C THR A 77 9.18 -4.93 61.71
N ASN A 78 9.16 -3.96 62.62
CA ASN A 78 8.21 -2.84 62.63
C ASN A 78 8.73 -1.59 61.90
N ASP A 79 9.95 -1.63 61.35
CA ASP A 79 10.49 -0.54 60.57
C ASP A 79 9.69 -0.30 59.30
N THR A 80 9.63 0.95 58.86
CA THR A 80 9.04 1.31 57.57
C THR A 80 10.04 1.23 56.43
N SER A 81 11.32 0.98 56.71
CA SER A 81 12.36 0.90 55.70
C SER A 81 13.47 -0.06 56.13
N ILE A 82 13.81 -1.01 55.26
CA ILE A 82 14.95 -1.90 55.42
C ILE A 82 15.90 -1.69 54.24
N THR A 83 17.19 -1.45 54.52
CA THR A 83 18.23 -1.49 53.49
C THR A 83 19.20 -2.62 53.80
N LEU A 84 19.32 -3.57 52.87
CA LEU A 84 20.33 -4.63 52.89
C LEU A 84 21.46 -4.25 51.93
N ASN A 85 22.63 -3.89 52.47
CA ASN A 85 23.79 -3.47 51.69
C ASN A 85 24.89 -4.53 51.71
N GLY A 86 25.22 -5.09 50.54
CA GLY A 86 26.27 -6.13 50.42
C GLY A 86 27.68 -5.66 50.73
N SER A 87 27.93 -4.35 50.80
CA SER A 87 29.24 -3.75 51.10
C SER A 87 30.35 -4.25 50.16
N GLY A 88 30.03 -4.41 48.87
CA GLY A 88 30.91 -4.94 47.83
C GLY A 88 30.93 -6.47 47.69
N LYS A 89 30.16 -7.19 48.52
CA LYS A 89 30.06 -8.65 48.49
C LYS A 89 28.73 -9.09 47.87
N ALA A 90 28.75 -10.23 47.20
CA ALA A 90 27.57 -10.87 46.66
C ALA A 90 26.74 -11.57 47.75
N ILE A 91 25.51 -11.96 47.42
CA ILE A 91 24.65 -12.78 48.30
C ILE A 91 24.32 -14.10 47.62
N GLN A 92 24.47 -15.21 48.36
CA GLN A 92 24.03 -16.54 47.95
C GLN A 92 22.95 -17.07 48.90
N MET A 93 21.80 -17.47 48.36
CA MET A 93 20.71 -18.09 49.13
C MET A 93 20.78 -19.62 49.06
N GLY A 94 20.80 -20.28 50.21
CA GLY A 94 20.95 -21.73 50.30
C GLY A 94 22.35 -22.23 49.92
N ALA A 95 22.64 -23.51 50.21
CA ALA A 95 23.97 -24.09 50.01
C ALA A 95 24.42 -24.07 48.55
N ASN A 96 23.47 -24.25 47.63
CA ASN A 96 23.72 -24.37 46.19
C ASN A 96 23.29 -23.15 45.38
N GLY A 97 22.89 -22.05 46.04
CA GLY A 97 22.38 -20.87 45.34
C GLY A 97 20.98 -21.06 44.75
N THR A 98 20.22 -22.03 45.26
CA THR A 98 18.83 -22.33 44.85
C THR A 98 17.79 -21.79 45.83
N GLY A 99 18.22 -21.21 46.95
CA GLY A 99 17.36 -20.67 48.00
C GLY A 99 16.60 -19.41 47.57
N THR A 100 15.81 -18.83 48.47
CA THR A 100 14.94 -17.66 48.19
C THR A 100 15.08 -16.57 49.24
N LEU A 101 15.34 -15.34 48.80
CA LEU A 101 15.13 -14.12 49.57
C LEU A 101 13.68 -13.66 49.37
N LYS A 102 12.87 -13.73 50.42
CA LYS A 102 11.46 -13.36 50.38
C LYS A 102 11.22 -12.05 51.14
N VAL A 103 10.53 -11.09 50.53
CA VAL A 103 10.15 -9.82 51.17
C VAL A 103 8.63 -9.75 51.28
N ASN A 104 8.12 -9.82 52.50
CA ASN A 104 6.69 -9.79 52.79
C ASN A 104 6.29 -8.42 53.34
N PHE A 105 5.65 -7.60 52.50
CA PHE A 105 5.12 -6.28 52.86
C PHE A 105 3.82 -6.35 53.69
N SER A 106 3.25 -7.55 53.90
CA SER A 106 2.02 -7.77 54.66
C SER A 106 0.88 -6.83 54.19
N ASN A 107 0.10 -6.27 55.12
CA ASN A 107 -0.92 -5.23 54.91
C ASN A 107 -0.45 -3.82 55.29
N ILE A 108 0.85 -3.62 55.52
CA ILE A 108 1.42 -2.36 56.00
C ILE A 108 1.70 -1.41 54.84
N ASN A 109 1.33 -0.14 54.97
CA ASN A 109 1.58 0.91 53.99
C ASN A 109 2.87 1.67 54.34
N ASN A 110 3.45 2.41 53.38
CA ASN A 110 4.66 3.21 53.57
C ASN A 110 5.88 2.36 53.95
N THR A 111 6.05 1.20 53.31
CA THR A 111 7.15 0.27 53.58
C THR A 111 8.12 0.18 52.41
N ASN A 112 9.41 0.29 52.69
CA ASN A 112 10.47 0.27 51.69
C ASN A 112 11.47 -0.85 51.99
N PHE A 113 11.83 -1.63 50.98
CA PHE A 113 12.91 -2.59 51.06
C PHE A 113 13.92 -2.31 49.94
N ILE A 114 15.17 -2.04 50.31
CA ILE A 114 16.26 -1.74 49.39
C ILE A 114 17.32 -2.83 49.50
N LEU A 115 17.52 -3.60 48.44
CA LEU A 115 18.66 -4.50 48.26
C LEU A 115 19.74 -3.79 47.44
N ASP A 116 20.81 -3.32 48.09
CA ASP A 116 21.90 -2.60 47.41
C ASP A 116 23.15 -3.48 47.31
N LEU A 117 23.37 -4.01 46.10
CA LEU A 117 24.52 -4.80 45.68
C LEU A 117 25.25 -4.11 44.52
N SER A 118 25.17 -2.78 44.44
CA SER A 118 25.75 -1.97 43.35
C SER A 118 27.28 -2.08 43.22
N ASN A 119 27.98 -2.36 44.32
CA ASN A 119 29.44 -2.38 44.40
C ASN A 119 30.08 -3.76 44.14
N THR A 120 29.37 -4.70 43.52
CA THR A 120 29.88 -6.06 43.26
C THR A 120 30.35 -6.26 41.80
N ASN A 121 30.73 -5.19 41.10
CA ASN A 121 31.00 -5.19 39.65
C ASN A 121 32.26 -5.96 39.22
N ASN A 122 33.10 -6.33 40.19
CA ASN A 122 34.26 -7.19 40.01
C ASN A 122 33.94 -8.70 40.10
N LEU A 123 32.68 -9.07 40.41
CA LEU A 123 32.24 -10.45 40.58
C LEU A 123 31.44 -10.91 39.35
N ALA A 124 31.28 -12.23 39.18
CA ALA A 124 30.38 -12.75 38.14
C ALA A 124 28.91 -12.46 38.47
N TYR A 125 28.54 -12.57 39.76
CA TYR A 125 27.17 -12.38 40.22
C TYR A 125 27.09 -11.50 41.47
N SER A 126 26.14 -10.57 41.51
CA SER A 126 25.70 -9.88 42.73
C SER A 126 24.88 -10.79 43.62
N PHE A 127 24.04 -11.64 43.01
CA PHE A 127 23.07 -12.45 43.72
C PHE A 127 22.92 -13.82 43.08
N VAL A 128 22.93 -14.88 43.88
CA VAL A 128 22.65 -16.26 43.45
C VAL A 128 21.56 -16.86 44.34
N GLY A 129 20.41 -17.12 43.74
CA GLY A 129 19.18 -17.52 44.42
C GLY A 129 17.95 -16.91 43.76
N ASN A 130 16.80 -17.10 44.39
CA ASN A 130 15.54 -16.48 43.99
C ASN A 130 15.22 -15.25 44.84
N ILE A 131 14.49 -14.29 44.29
CA ILE A 131 13.91 -13.16 45.01
C ILE A 131 12.39 -13.22 44.87
N HIS A 132 11.64 -13.10 45.97
CA HIS A 132 10.18 -13.13 45.94
C HIS A 132 9.58 -12.03 46.82
N THR A 133 8.88 -11.05 46.25
CA THR A 133 8.11 -10.07 47.03
C THR A 133 6.65 -10.49 47.13
N ILE A 134 6.02 -10.34 48.29
CA ILE A 134 4.59 -10.62 48.51
C ILE A 134 3.92 -9.54 49.38
N GLY A 135 2.59 -9.40 49.25
CA GLY A 135 1.77 -8.45 49.99
C GLY A 135 0.40 -8.26 49.34
N THR A 136 -0.58 -7.81 50.11
CA THR A 136 -2.02 -7.83 49.71
C THR A 136 -2.65 -6.44 49.52
N ASN A 137 -1.90 -5.35 49.75
CA ASN A 137 -2.37 -3.96 49.62
C ASN A 137 -1.56 -3.22 48.53
N TYR A 138 -2.25 -2.68 47.52
CA TYR A 138 -1.66 -2.02 46.32
C TYR A 138 -1.83 -0.50 46.33
N ASN A 139 -1.65 0.18 47.47
CA ASN A 139 -2.00 1.60 47.58
C ASN A 139 -0.83 2.58 47.32
N ASN A 140 0.05 2.29 46.36
CA ASN A 140 1.19 3.15 45.96
C ASN A 140 2.21 3.50 47.05
N ALA A 141 2.12 2.88 48.22
CA ALA A 141 2.89 3.25 49.40
C ALA A 141 4.03 2.27 49.70
N ARG A 142 4.34 1.33 48.80
CA ARG A 142 5.34 0.28 49.07
C ARG A 142 6.37 0.27 47.97
N THR A 143 7.63 0.15 48.34
CA THR A 143 8.72 0.13 47.36
C THR A 143 9.62 -1.06 47.62
N PHE A 144 9.72 -1.96 46.66
CA PHE A 144 10.87 -2.85 46.55
C PHE A 144 11.85 -2.27 45.53
N LYS A 145 13.11 -2.10 45.95
CA LYS A 145 14.21 -1.67 45.11
C LYS A 145 15.39 -2.63 45.24
N ALA A 146 15.93 -3.12 44.13
CA ALA A 146 17.17 -3.87 44.11
C ALA A 146 18.15 -3.28 43.07
N ILE A 147 19.41 -3.14 43.46
CA ILE A 147 20.48 -2.61 42.62
C ILE A 147 21.61 -3.63 42.57
N PHE A 148 22.01 -4.06 41.37
CA PHE A 148 23.02 -5.11 41.17
C PHE A 148 24.20 -4.55 40.38
N GLY A 149 25.42 -4.70 40.90
CA GLY A 149 26.66 -4.32 40.23
C GLY A 149 27.19 -5.37 39.24
N ALA A 150 26.77 -6.62 39.39
CA ALA A 150 27.07 -7.80 38.57
C ALA A 150 25.79 -8.62 38.35
N SER A 151 25.88 -9.75 37.62
CA SER A 151 24.70 -10.50 37.20
C SER A 151 23.90 -11.12 38.36
N VAL A 152 22.66 -11.53 38.11
CA VAL A 152 21.83 -12.30 39.05
C VAL A 152 21.62 -13.68 38.47
N LYS A 153 21.82 -14.74 39.26
CA LYS A 153 21.51 -16.12 38.86
C LYS A 153 20.35 -16.66 39.69
N GLY A 154 19.23 -16.93 39.03
CA GLY A 154 17.98 -17.39 39.66
C GLY A 154 16.78 -16.51 39.29
N ASN A 155 15.62 -16.80 39.87
CA ASN A 155 14.35 -16.17 39.46
C ASN A 155 13.99 -14.98 40.34
N ILE A 156 13.38 -13.95 39.76
CA ILE A 156 12.82 -12.80 40.48
C ILE A 156 11.31 -12.79 40.30
N THR A 157 10.55 -12.91 41.38
CA THR A 157 9.09 -12.79 41.41
C THR A 157 8.68 -11.58 42.24
N LEU A 158 7.97 -10.66 41.60
CA LEU A 158 7.52 -9.39 42.14
C LEU A 158 6.00 -9.43 42.30
N ASP A 159 5.46 -9.87 43.46
CA ASP A 159 4.00 -9.89 43.74
C ASP A 159 3.51 -8.70 44.59
N SER A 160 4.42 -7.91 45.18
CA SER A 160 4.08 -6.65 45.86
C SER A 160 5.26 -5.67 45.90
N GLY A 161 4.98 -4.42 46.26
CA GLY A 161 5.99 -3.38 46.50
C GLY A 161 6.07 -2.31 45.41
N GLY A 162 4.92 -1.91 44.83
CA GLY A 162 4.86 -1.06 43.64
C GLY A 162 4.20 0.31 43.80
N ASN A 163 4.95 1.32 43.34
CA ASN A 163 4.62 2.21 42.23
C ASN A 163 5.96 2.72 41.67
N THR A 164 6.62 1.92 40.82
CA THR A 164 7.93 2.26 40.27
C THR A 164 7.83 2.53 38.78
N ASN A 165 8.56 3.53 38.32
CA ASN A 165 8.65 3.88 36.90
C ASN A 165 10.12 3.81 36.46
N ALA A 166 10.41 4.17 35.21
CA ALA A 166 11.77 4.19 34.70
C ALA A 166 12.72 5.13 35.47
N GLU A 167 12.20 6.20 36.08
CA GLU A 167 12.98 7.19 36.84
C GLU A 167 13.28 6.70 38.27
N SER A 168 12.44 5.81 38.81
CA SER A 168 12.64 5.17 40.11
C SER A 168 12.39 3.66 40.00
N PRO A 169 13.27 2.90 39.31
CA PRO A 169 13.02 1.50 38.99
C PRO A 169 13.07 0.59 40.23
N SER A 170 12.26 -0.46 40.21
CA SER A 170 12.31 -1.55 41.20
C SER A 170 13.57 -2.40 41.06
N LEU A 171 14.08 -2.59 39.84
CA LEU A 171 15.30 -3.35 39.60
C LEU A 171 16.27 -2.52 38.75
N THR A 172 17.52 -2.41 39.19
CA THR A 172 18.60 -1.78 38.44
C THR A 172 19.77 -2.75 38.34
N PHE A 173 20.15 -3.12 37.11
CA PHE A 173 21.33 -3.91 36.80
C PHE A 173 22.38 -2.98 36.22
N ASN A 174 23.58 -2.92 36.79
CA ASN A 174 24.66 -2.03 36.38
C ASN A 174 25.81 -2.78 35.70
N ASN A 175 26.65 -2.06 34.95
CA ASN A 175 27.90 -2.57 34.38
C ASN A 175 27.72 -3.82 33.49
N GLY A 176 26.64 -3.90 32.71
CA GLY A 176 26.35 -5.04 31.86
C GLY A 176 25.78 -6.25 32.61
N ALA A 177 25.42 -6.10 33.89
CA ALA A 177 24.74 -7.13 34.65
C ALA A 177 23.45 -7.59 33.97
N LYS A 178 23.21 -8.90 34.03
CA LYS A 178 22.04 -9.56 33.46
C LYS A 178 21.32 -10.41 34.49
N LEU A 179 20.06 -10.75 34.22
CA LEU A 179 19.30 -11.76 34.95
C LEU A 179 19.41 -13.11 34.23
N GLU A 180 20.18 -14.02 34.80
CA GLU A 180 20.24 -15.43 34.42
C GLU A 180 19.12 -16.23 35.10
N GLY A 181 17.88 -15.99 34.67
CA GLY A 181 16.68 -16.65 35.20
C GLY A 181 15.40 -15.98 34.72
N ASN A 182 14.27 -16.35 35.32
CA ASN A 182 12.97 -15.81 34.97
C ASN A 182 12.62 -14.56 35.80
N LEU A 183 11.92 -13.62 35.18
CA LEU A 183 11.35 -12.45 35.84
C LEU A 183 9.83 -12.54 35.79
N LYS A 184 9.15 -12.51 36.94
CA LYS A 184 7.69 -12.48 37.05
C LYS A 184 7.23 -11.22 37.77
N VAL A 185 6.29 -10.48 37.20
CA VAL A 185 5.75 -9.22 37.74
C VAL A 185 4.22 -9.31 37.86
N ASN A 186 3.70 -9.35 39.09
CA ASN A 186 2.29 -9.58 39.39
C ASN A 186 1.59 -8.41 40.11
N PHE A 187 2.22 -7.25 40.25
CA PHE A 187 1.59 -6.03 40.79
C PHE A 187 1.70 -4.85 39.81
N GLU A 188 1.18 -3.67 40.18
CA GLU A 188 1.00 -2.47 39.33
C GLU A 188 2.28 -1.92 38.65
N ASP A 189 2.36 -0.61 38.42
CA ASP A 189 3.43 0.02 37.64
C ASP A 189 4.83 -0.37 38.15
N THR A 190 5.65 -0.93 37.26
CA THR A 190 6.97 -1.47 37.58
C THR A 190 8.02 -1.00 36.58
N GLY A 191 9.11 -0.41 37.07
CA GLY A 191 10.28 -0.01 36.27
C GLY A 191 11.48 -0.94 36.46
N ILE A 192 12.17 -1.29 35.37
CA ILE A 192 13.39 -2.12 35.36
C ILE A 192 14.42 -1.49 34.43
N VAL A 193 15.68 -1.41 34.86
CA VAL A 193 16.76 -0.79 34.09
C VAL A 193 17.98 -1.72 34.04
N PHE A 194 18.54 -1.92 32.84
CA PHE A 194 19.82 -2.58 32.58
C PHE A 194 20.81 -1.56 32.03
N ASN A 195 21.85 -1.23 32.77
CA ASN A 195 22.90 -0.28 32.41
C ASN A 195 24.17 -1.02 31.98
N GLY A 196 24.80 -0.55 30.90
CA GLY A 196 26.03 -1.13 30.34
C GLY A 196 25.77 -2.23 29.30
N ASP A 197 26.80 -2.52 28.51
CA ASP A 197 26.76 -3.50 27.42
C ASP A 197 26.65 -4.93 27.96
N GLY A 198 25.84 -5.76 27.31
CA GLY A 198 25.58 -7.15 27.70
C GLY A 198 24.40 -7.34 28.67
N GLY A 199 23.79 -6.25 29.15
CA GLY A 199 22.63 -6.30 30.03
C GLY A 199 21.42 -6.98 29.37
N GLY A 200 20.72 -7.83 30.12
CA GLY A 200 19.69 -8.70 29.54
C GLY A 200 18.95 -9.57 30.56
N VAL A 201 17.92 -10.28 30.08
CA VAL A 201 17.29 -11.41 30.77
C VAL A 201 17.46 -12.65 29.89
N THR A 202 18.00 -13.73 30.45
CA THR A 202 18.20 -14.98 29.69
C THR A 202 17.02 -15.93 29.78
N GLY A 203 16.19 -15.83 30.84
CA GLY A 203 14.94 -16.58 31.00
C GLY A 203 13.72 -15.84 30.44
N SER A 204 12.52 -16.25 30.88
CA SER A 204 11.26 -15.62 30.46
C SER A 204 10.94 -14.39 31.30
N ILE A 205 10.27 -13.42 30.68
CA ILE A 205 9.64 -12.30 31.40
C ILE A 205 8.13 -12.52 31.37
N GLU A 206 7.52 -12.66 32.53
CA GLU A 206 6.07 -12.82 32.70
C GLU A 206 5.53 -11.61 33.47
N LYS A 207 4.44 -11.01 32.99
CA LYS A 207 3.68 -10.00 33.72
C LYS A 207 2.22 -10.42 33.77
N THR A 208 1.61 -10.47 34.94
CA THR A 208 0.21 -10.91 35.09
C THR A 208 -0.75 -9.83 35.59
N SER A 209 -0.24 -8.69 36.03
CA SER A 209 -1.03 -7.55 36.52
C SER A 209 -1.52 -6.63 35.40
N SER A 210 -2.41 -5.68 35.71
CA SER A 210 -2.90 -4.66 34.77
C SER A 210 -2.03 -3.39 34.67
N GLY A 211 -1.12 -3.14 35.63
CA GLY A 211 -0.26 -1.95 35.63
C GLY A 211 0.72 -1.87 34.45
N GLN A 212 1.46 -0.79 34.31
CA GLN A 212 2.47 -0.61 33.27
C GLN A 212 3.80 -1.25 33.65
N LEU A 213 4.39 -2.07 32.78
CA LEU A 213 5.79 -2.51 32.94
C LEU A 213 6.70 -1.73 31.99
N THR A 214 7.73 -1.09 32.53
CA THR A 214 8.75 -0.39 31.75
C THR A 214 10.10 -1.07 31.91
N ILE A 215 10.73 -1.51 30.83
CA ILE A 215 12.07 -2.10 30.83
C ILE A 215 12.98 -1.27 29.93
N ASN A 216 14.09 -0.75 30.47
CA ASN A 216 15.07 0.02 29.72
C ASN A 216 16.43 -0.71 29.66
N PHE A 217 16.95 -0.92 28.45
CA PHE A 217 18.31 -1.39 28.20
C PHE A 217 19.17 -0.22 27.74
N ASN A 218 20.01 0.31 28.64
CA ASN A 218 20.80 1.52 28.40
C ASN A 218 22.11 1.28 27.64
N GLY A 219 22.57 0.04 27.54
CA GLY A 219 23.72 -0.37 26.70
C GLY A 219 23.31 -1.33 25.59
N ASN A 220 24.31 -1.93 24.93
CA ASN A 220 24.08 -2.96 23.92
C ASN A 220 23.45 -4.21 24.57
N ALA A 221 22.33 -4.70 24.03
CA ALA A 221 21.56 -5.78 24.64
C ALA A 221 21.36 -6.96 23.69
N THR A 222 21.40 -8.16 24.25
CA THR A 222 20.94 -9.40 23.58
C THR A 222 19.95 -10.09 24.51
N THR A 223 18.69 -10.20 24.09
CA THR A 223 17.64 -10.84 24.89
C THR A 223 17.18 -12.13 24.20
N GLY A 224 17.04 -13.21 24.98
CA GLY A 224 17.05 -14.56 24.44
C GLY A 224 15.71 -15.30 24.35
N LYS A 225 14.65 -14.95 25.12
CA LYS A 225 13.43 -15.76 25.20
C LYS A 225 12.14 -15.00 25.58
N ILE A 226 11.03 -15.71 25.34
CA ILE A 226 9.59 -15.38 25.44
C ILE A 226 9.26 -14.35 26.51
N TRP A 227 8.54 -13.30 26.10
CA TRP A 227 7.89 -12.37 27.01
C TRP A 227 6.37 -12.51 26.95
N ASN A 228 5.74 -12.75 28.09
CA ASN A 228 4.29 -12.86 28.22
C ASN A 228 3.80 -11.73 29.12
N PHE A 229 3.06 -10.77 28.56
CA PHE A 229 2.64 -9.59 29.31
C PHE A 229 1.12 -9.45 29.34
N LYS A 230 0.55 -9.39 30.52
CA LYS A 230 -0.79 -8.86 30.75
C LYS A 230 -0.69 -7.35 31.01
N GLY A 231 -1.56 -6.57 30.36
CA GLY A 231 -1.57 -5.11 30.45
C GLY A 231 -0.54 -4.41 29.55
N SER A 232 -0.42 -3.09 29.71
CA SER A 232 0.45 -2.26 28.88
C SER A 232 1.93 -2.45 29.25
N SER A 233 2.80 -2.58 28.25
CA SER A 233 4.24 -2.70 28.48
C SER A 233 5.04 -1.83 27.51
N THR A 234 6.09 -1.20 28.03
CA THR A 234 7.04 -0.40 27.26
C THR A 234 8.44 -0.97 27.43
N ILE A 235 9.11 -1.26 26.33
CA ILE A 235 10.47 -1.80 26.33
C ILE A 235 11.34 -0.89 25.46
N THR A 236 12.38 -0.32 26.04
CA THR A 236 13.27 0.64 25.38
C THR A 236 14.69 0.08 25.32
N PHE A 237 15.27 0.06 24.12
CA PHE A 237 16.67 -0.25 23.88
C PHE A 237 17.39 1.04 23.49
N ASN A 238 18.23 1.59 24.37
CA ASN A 238 18.99 2.81 24.10
C ASN A 238 20.34 2.54 23.40
N GLY A 239 20.92 1.35 23.58
CA GLY A 239 22.06 0.87 22.79
C GLY A 239 21.64 -0.02 21.62
N ASN A 240 22.62 -0.62 20.94
CA ASN A 240 22.35 -1.59 19.87
C ASN A 240 21.68 -2.83 20.45
N ALA A 241 20.63 -3.32 19.79
CA ALA A 241 19.88 -4.47 20.29
C ALA A 241 19.78 -5.57 19.26
N THR A 242 20.04 -6.81 19.70
CA THR A 242 19.59 -8.01 18.99
C THR A 242 18.56 -8.72 19.85
N VAL A 243 17.31 -8.66 19.42
CA VAL A 243 16.20 -9.34 20.07
C VAL A 243 15.92 -10.61 19.27
N SER A 244 16.28 -11.76 19.83
CA SER A 244 16.15 -13.05 19.18
C SER A 244 15.41 -14.04 20.04
N SER A 245 14.47 -14.80 19.47
CA SER A 245 13.92 -16.00 20.14
C SER A 245 14.26 -17.27 19.37
N SER A 246 14.68 -18.29 20.13
CA SER A 246 14.71 -19.69 19.66
C SER A 246 13.31 -20.29 19.55
N ASP A 247 12.37 -19.74 20.32
CA ASP A 247 11.01 -20.26 20.51
C ASP A 247 10.00 -19.35 19.78
N GLU A 248 8.79 -19.85 19.50
CA GLU A 248 7.82 -19.28 18.55
C GLU A 248 7.40 -17.82 18.77
N VAL A 249 7.62 -17.20 19.94
CA VAL A 249 6.98 -15.91 20.24
C VAL A 249 7.81 -15.01 21.19
N ILE A 250 8.22 -13.81 20.76
CA ILE A 250 8.89 -12.82 21.66
C ILE A 250 7.87 -12.05 22.50
N TYR A 251 6.59 -12.02 22.11
CA TYR A 251 5.56 -11.30 22.86
C TYR A 251 4.22 -12.03 22.73
N THR A 252 3.54 -12.38 23.83
CA THR A 252 2.09 -12.64 23.84
C THR A 252 1.42 -11.70 24.84
N GLY A 253 0.68 -10.72 24.34
CA GLY A 253 -0.23 -9.94 25.18
C GLY A 253 -1.56 -10.69 25.32
N LEU A 254 -1.76 -11.50 26.36
CA LEU A 254 -3.06 -12.15 26.61
C LEU A 254 -3.91 -11.28 27.55
N PHE A 255 -4.85 -10.53 26.98
CA PHE A 255 -5.72 -9.63 27.75
C PHE A 255 -7.05 -10.30 28.07
N SER A 256 -7.25 -10.76 29.31
CA SER A 256 -8.49 -11.42 29.75
C SER A 256 -9.56 -10.47 30.32
N ASP A 257 -9.18 -9.28 30.81
CA ASP A 257 -10.01 -8.55 31.79
C ASP A 257 -10.60 -7.22 31.28
N GLY A 258 -10.81 -7.08 29.97
CA GLY A 258 -11.51 -5.92 29.41
C GLY A 258 -10.73 -4.58 29.49
N ASN A 259 -9.42 -4.61 29.61
CA ASN A 259 -8.58 -3.40 29.54
C ASN A 259 -7.78 -3.36 28.23
N HIS A 260 -7.54 -2.14 27.71
CA HIS A 260 -6.75 -1.89 26.52
C HIS A 260 -5.31 -2.38 26.70
N GLY A 261 -4.94 -3.37 25.90
CA GLY A 261 -3.59 -3.89 25.83
C GLY A 261 -2.75 -3.19 24.77
N SER A 262 -1.69 -2.51 25.17
CA SER A 262 -0.71 -1.94 24.25
C SER A 262 0.71 -2.39 24.55
N SER A 263 1.47 -2.63 23.48
CA SER A 263 2.85 -3.08 23.55
C SER A 263 3.69 -2.09 22.77
N THR A 264 4.58 -1.38 23.46
CA THR A 264 5.47 -0.41 22.84
C THR A 264 6.91 -0.90 22.95
N ILE A 265 7.58 -1.08 21.82
CA ILE A 265 9.00 -1.39 21.76
C ILE A 265 9.71 -0.24 21.05
N VAL A 266 10.75 0.32 21.67
CA VAL A 266 11.51 1.46 21.16
C VAL A 266 12.98 1.06 21.04
N PHE A 267 13.58 1.30 19.88
CA PHE A 267 14.98 1.07 19.57
C PHE A 267 15.66 2.40 19.24
N ASN A 268 16.68 2.79 20.01
CA ASN A 268 17.46 4.00 19.82
C ASN A 268 18.94 3.74 19.46
N GLY A 269 19.37 2.48 19.39
CA GLY A 269 20.71 2.10 18.95
C GLY A 269 20.96 2.39 17.46
N GLU A 270 22.23 2.34 17.07
CA GLU A 270 22.70 2.53 15.68
C GLU A 270 22.58 1.24 14.83
N GLU A 271 22.52 0.08 15.47
CA GLU A 271 22.25 -1.20 14.81
C GLU A 271 21.24 -2.00 15.62
N ASN A 272 20.05 -2.23 15.07
CA ASN A 272 18.99 -2.99 15.76
C ASN A 272 18.46 -4.12 14.89
N LYS A 273 18.33 -5.30 15.50
CA LYS A 273 17.86 -6.51 14.83
C LYS A 273 16.77 -7.16 15.67
N ILE A 274 15.61 -7.37 15.07
CA ILE A 274 14.56 -8.25 15.57
C ILE A 274 14.61 -9.52 14.73
N ILE A 275 15.08 -10.60 15.33
CA ILE A 275 15.34 -11.86 14.65
C ILE A 275 14.39 -12.93 15.18
N ASN A 276 13.61 -13.54 14.30
CA ASN A 276 13.00 -14.82 14.62
C ASN A 276 13.92 -15.93 14.09
N THR A 277 14.37 -16.82 14.98
CA THR A 277 15.25 -17.94 14.60
C THR A 277 14.50 -19.27 14.48
N ALA A 278 13.18 -19.29 14.70
CA ALA A 278 12.38 -20.51 14.60
C ALA A 278 12.40 -21.06 13.15
N SER A 279 12.97 -22.25 12.99
CA SER A 279 13.24 -22.94 11.72
C SER A 279 12.01 -23.33 10.88
N ASN A 280 10.80 -23.10 11.39
CA ASN A 280 9.58 -23.75 10.89
C ASN A 280 8.58 -22.79 10.20
N GLY A 281 8.96 -21.54 9.92
CA GLY A 281 8.12 -20.57 9.21
C GLY A 281 6.91 -20.00 9.98
N ASN A 282 6.50 -20.64 11.08
CA ASN A 282 5.34 -20.25 11.89
C ASN A 282 5.68 -19.40 13.13
N GLY A 283 6.96 -19.14 13.40
CA GLY A 283 7.34 -18.29 14.54
C GLY A 283 6.97 -16.83 14.30
N TYR A 284 6.57 -16.16 15.38
CA TYR A 284 6.28 -14.73 15.45
C TYR A 284 7.40 -14.02 16.21
N ALA A 285 7.99 -13.00 15.59
CA ALA A 285 8.77 -12.04 16.34
C ALA A 285 7.88 -11.33 17.35
N ILE A 286 6.69 -10.85 16.97
CA ILE A 286 5.80 -10.14 17.90
C ILE A 286 4.38 -10.63 17.66
N PHE A 287 3.70 -11.06 18.73
CA PHE A 287 2.32 -11.55 18.65
C PHE A 287 1.46 -10.91 19.75
N VAL A 288 0.39 -10.22 19.38
CA VAL A 288 -0.55 -9.71 20.39
C VAL A 288 -1.91 -10.31 20.14
N ASN A 289 -2.45 -11.00 21.16
CA ASN A 289 -3.72 -11.70 21.08
C ASN A 289 -4.69 -11.22 22.15
N GLY A 290 -5.65 -10.41 21.71
CA GLY A 290 -6.76 -9.96 22.54
C GLY A 290 -7.77 -11.08 22.77
N ASN A 291 -7.57 -11.86 23.84
CA ASN A 291 -8.51 -12.90 24.27
C ASN A 291 -9.46 -12.39 25.38
N GLY A 292 -10.24 -11.35 25.09
CA GLY A 292 -11.14 -10.71 26.06
C GLY A 292 -12.62 -11.02 25.85
N GLY A 293 -13.38 -11.20 26.93
CA GLY A 293 -14.86 -11.31 26.93
C GLY A 293 -15.55 -10.10 26.30
N SER A 294 -16.85 -10.20 26.00
CA SER A 294 -17.65 -9.40 25.03
C SER A 294 -17.48 -7.87 24.99
N ASN A 295 -16.87 -7.19 25.96
CA ASN A 295 -17.05 -5.74 26.13
C ASN A 295 -15.84 -4.82 25.91
N VAL A 296 -14.56 -5.26 25.75
CA VAL A 296 -13.45 -4.31 25.50
C VAL A 296 -12.24 -4.93 24.77
N SER A 297 -11.56 -4.10 23.94
CA SER A 297 -10.10 -3.87 23.86
C SER A 297 -9.49 -3.99 22.47
N ASN A 298 -9.14 -2.84 21.91
CA ASN A 298 -8.18 -2.72 20.81
C ASN A 298 -6.82 -3.32 21.22
N THR A 299 -6.21 -4.10 20.34
CA THR A 299 -4.84 -4.62 20.53
C THR A 299 -3.87 -3.82 19.68
N TYR A 300 -2.93 -3.13 20.32
CA TYR A 300 -1.98 -2.25 19.64
C TYR A 300 -0.54 -2.72 19.81
N ASN A 301 0.08 -3.13 18.71
CA ASN A 301 1.55 -3.23 18.61
C ASN A 301 2.10 -1.90 18.15
N LYS A 302 3.07 -1.33 18.87
CA LYS A 302 3.85 -0.17 18.42
C LYS A 302 5.34 -0.49 18.50
N ILE A 303 6.03 -0.44 17.36
CA ILE A 303 7.47 -0.59 17.27
C ILE A 303 8.03 0.70 16.70
N THR A 304 9.05 1.27 17.34
CA THR A 304 9.70 2.50 16.88
C THR A 304 11.21 2.31 16.83
N PHE A 305 11.81 2.57 15.68
CA PHE A 305 13.26 2.66 15.50
C PHE A 305 13.62 4.11 15.25
N THR A 306 14.48 4.69 16.10
CA THR A 306 14.80 6.12 15.99
C THR A 306 16.06 6.39 15.19
N LYS A 307 16.97 5.41 15.09
CA LYS A 307 18.30 5.56 14.46
C LYS A 307 18.76 4.30 13.73
N GLY A 308 19.82 4.45 12.93
CA GLY A 308 20.67 3.34 12.55
C GLY A 308 20.15 2.42 11.45
N THR A 309 20.78 1.24 11.34
CA THR A 309 20.35 0.14 10.47
C THR A 309 19.46 -0.83 11.24
N ASN A 310 18.25 -1.06 10.72
CA ASN A 310 17.20 -1.82 11.40
C ASN A 310 16.73 -2.99 10.54
N THR A 311 16.56 -4.16 11.16
CA THR A 311 16.10 -5.36 10.46
C THR A 311 15.05 -6.11 11.28
N ILE A 312 13.92 -6.43 10.67
CA ILE A 312 12.87 -7.30 11.21
C ILE A 312 12.77 -8.53 10.32
N THR A 313 13.12 -9.71 10.83
CA THR A 313 12.98 -10.97 10.07
C THR A 313 11.82 -11.83 10.51
N GLY A 314 11.33 -11.67 11.73
CA GLY A 314 10.20 -12.45 12.24
C GLY A 314 8.84 -11.84 11.92
N ASN A 315 7.81 -12.69 11.94
CA ASN A 315 6.44 -12.27 11.69
C ASN A 315 5.92 -11.37 12.82
N ILE A 316 5.17 -10.34 12.48
CA ILE A 316 4.46 -9.47 13.42
C ILE A 316 2.97 -9.74 13.23
N GLN A 317 2.27 -10.10 14.30
CA GLN A 317 0.83 -10.32 14.25
C GLN A 317 0.09 -9.62 15.39
N ALA A 318 -1.04 -9.01 15.04
CA ALA A 318 -2.07 -8.58 15.98
C ALA A 318 -3.38 -9.32 15.65
N THR A 319 -4.01 -9.92 16.64
CA THR A 319 -5.29 -10.63 16.50
C THR A 319 -6.20 -10.33 17.68
N THR A 320 -7.51 -10.33 17.42
CA THR A 320 -8.54 -10.28 18.47
C THR A 320 -9.45 -11.50 18.34
N ASN A 321 -9.83 -12.14 19.46
CA ASN A 321 -10.59 -13.40 19.41
C ASN A 321 -12.11 -13.23 19.35
N SER A 322 -12.64 -12.06 18.97
CA SER A 322 -14.07 -11.78 19.10
C SER A 322 -14.68 -11.18 17.86
N ASN A 323 -15.86 -11.71 17.51
CA ASN A 323 -16.71 -11.25 16.42
C ASN A 323 -17.44 -9.92 16.74
N ASN A 324 -17.14 -9.27 17.88
CA ASN A 324 -17.82 -8.05 18.29
C ASN A 324 -17.24 -6.81 17.60
N ASN A 325 -18.15 -5.95 17.16
CA ASN A 325 -17.96 -4.88 16.19
C ASN A 325 -17.09 -3.67 16.59
N ASN A 326 -16.44 -3.70 17.75
CA ASN A 326 -15.77 -2.53 18.33
C ASN A 326 -14.32 -2.82 18.77
N ARG A 327 -13.66 -3.75 18.06
CA ARG A 327 -12.31 -4.20 18.41
C ARG A 327 -11.40 -4.07 17.20
N TRP A 328 -10.30 -3.35 17.35
CA TRP A 328 -9.30 -3.21 16.29
C TRP A 328 -8.00 -3.90 16.69
N ALA A 329 -7.55 -4.86 15.88
CA ALA A 329 -6.17 -5.29 15.90
C ALA A 329 -5.33 -4.32 15.06
N LYS A 330 -4.32 -3.68 15.66
CA LYS A 330 -3.49 -2.72 14.95
C LYS A 330 -2.00 -2.98 15.17
N ASN A 331 -1.26 -3.05 14.07
CA ASN A 331 0.20 -2.97 14.09
C ASN A 331 0.64 -1.58 13.65
N THR A 332 1.52 -0.95 14.41
CA THR A 332 2.18 0.32 14.08
C THR A 332 3.69 0.13 14.12
N ILE A 333 4.36 0.36 12.99
CA ILE A 333 5.82 0.28 12.89
C ILE A 333 6.34 1.61 12.35
N ILE A 334 7.27 2.23 13.06
CA ILE A 334 7.79 3.55 12.73
C ILE A 334 9.32 3.48 12.65
N PHE A 335 9.88 3.89 11.54
CA PHE A 335 11.30 4.16 11.36
C PHE A 335 11.46 5.68 11.23
N GLU A 336 12.03 6.32 12.24
CA GLU A 336 12.21 7.77 12.26
C GLU A 336 13.32 8.23 11.29
N GLU A 337 13.44 9.55 11.14
CA GLU A 337 14.37 10.21 10.21
C GLU A 337 15.84 9.82 10.43
N GLY A 338 16.24 9.50 11.68
CA GLY A 338 17.61 9.10 12.01
C GLY A 338 18.02 7.71 11.52
N THR A 339 17.11 6.95 10.91
CA THR A 339 17.41 5.61 10.37
C THR A 339 18.12 5.69 9.02
N THR A 340 19.09 4.78 8.77
CA THR A 340 19.90 4.76 7.54
C THR A 340 19.50 3.64 6.59
N LYS A 341 19.02 2.51 7.11
CA LYS A 341 18.51 1.39 6.33
C LYS A 341 17.53 0.56 7.15
N ASN A 342 16.37 0.26 6.58
CA ASN A 342 15.29 -0.47 7.25
C ASN A 342 14.85 -1.65 6.38
N THR A 343 14.91 -2.86 6.92
CA THR A 343 14.54 -4.09 6.19
C THR A 343 13.51 -4.89 6.97
N ILE A 344 12.40 -5.23 6.32
CA ILE A 344 11.36 -6.12 6.85
C ILE A 344 11.26 -7.34 5.94
N THR A 345 11.59 -8.51 6.46
CA THR A 345 11.41 -9.79 5.75
C THR A 345 10.34 -10.68 6.36
N GLY A 346 9.96 -10.42 7.61
CA GLY A 346 8.84 -11.11 8.25
C GLY A 346 7.50 -10.59 7.76
N ASN A 347 6.47 -11.45 7.78
CA ASN A 347 5.11 -11.06 7.44
C ASN A 347 4.51 -10.16 8.54
N ILE A 348 3.69 -9.20 8.15
CA ILE A 348 2.94 -8.35 9.08
C ILE A 348 1.45 -8.64 8.88
N THR A 349 0.80 -9.19 9.90
CA THR A 349 -0.60 -9.61 9.82
C THR A 349 -1.42 -8.94 10.92
N ALA A 350 -2.55 -8.36 10.55
CA ALA A 350 -3.55 -7.88 11.50
C ALA A 350 -4.88 -8.60 11.20
N GLU A 351 -5.52 -9.19 12.22
CA GLU A 351 -6.74 -9.99 12.07
C GLU A 351 -7.93 -9.44 12.86
N ASN A 352 -9.13 -9.50 12.26
CA ASN A 352 -10.41 -9.04 12.81
C ASN A 352 -10.50 -7.50 12.99
N TYR A 353 -11.11 -6.83 11.99
CA TYR A 353 -11.24 -5.36 11.90
C TYR A 353 -9.91 -4.63 12.00
N ALA A 354 -8.91 -5.17 11.32
CA ALA A 354 -7.54 -4.93 11.69
C ALA A 354 -6.82 -3.97 10.76
N SER A 355 -5.89 -3.18 11.28
CA SER A 355 -5.09 -2.26 10.48
C SER A 355 -3.58 -2.44 10.67
N ASN A 356 -2.82 -2.25 9.59
CA ASN A 356 -1.37 -2.12 9.65
C ASN A 356 -0.99 -0.70 9.27
N GLU A 357 -0.19 -0.03 10.09
CA GLU A 357 0.33 1.31 9.85
C GLU A 357 1.87 1.27 9.90
N LEU A 358 2.51 1.52 8.77
CA LEU A 358 3.97 1.55 8.66
C LEU A 358 4.40 2.95 8.21
N SER A 359 5.36 3.55 8.90
CA SER A 359 5.94 4.86 8.57
C SER A 359 7.45 4.76 8.46
N PHE A 360 8.01 5.20 7.33
CA PHE A 360 9.43 5.19 7.02
C PHE A 360 9.91 6.61 6.71
N LYS A 361 10.49 7.28 7.71
CA LYS A 361 10.91 8.68 7.61
C LYS A 361 12.37 8.88 7.18
N GLY A 362 13.21 7.85 7.29
CA GLY A 362 14.63 7.90 6.94
C GLY A 362 15.10 6.67 6.17
N GLY A 363 16.32 6.76 5.62
CA GLY A 363 17.11 5.62 5.14
C GLY A 363 16.60 4.90 3.89
N GLU A 364 17.32 3.86 3.46
CA GLU A 364 16.84 2.92 2.43
C GLU A 364 15.84 1.93 3.03
N ASN A 365 14.67 1.76 2.41
CA ASN A 365 13.59 0.93 2.96
C ASN A 365 13.30 -0.28 2.06
N SER A 366 13.23 -1.47 2.63
CA SER A 366 12.94 -2.71 1.91
C SER A 366 11.93 -3.58 2.68
N ILE A 367 10.85 -3.95 2.00
CA ILE A 367 9.82 -4.87 2.50
C ILE A 367 9.77 -6.08 1.56
N THR A 368 10.07 -7.26 2.10
CA THR A 368 9.98 -8.54 1.37
C THR A 368 8.94 -9.47 1.99
N GLY A 369 8.57 -9.28 3.26
CA GLY A 369 7.46 -9.97 3.89
C GLY A 369 6.10 -9.43 3.43
N ASN A 370 5.08 -10.28 3.47
CA ASN A 370 3.72 -9.90 3.11
C ASN A 370 3.08 -9.03 4.20
N ILE A 371 2.24 -8.09 3.80
CA ILE A 371 1.42 -7.27 4.71
C ILE A 371 -0.04 -7.65 4.49
N THR A 372 -0.71 -8.10 5.54
CA THR A 372 -2.11 -8.56 5.46
C THR A 372 -2.94 -7.91 6.56
N SER A 373 -4.04 -7.27 6.18
CA SER A 373 -5.10 -6.86 7.09
C SER A 373 -6.37 -7.65 6.78
N LYS A 374 -7.04 -8.15 7.82
CA LYS A 374 -8.34 -8.80 7.71
C LYS A 374 -9.41 -7.95 8.39
N GLY A 375 -10.15 -7.19 7.60
CA GLY A 375 -11.34 -6.43 8.01
C GLY A 375 -11.21 -4.91 8.06
N ASN A 376 -10.07 -4.32 7.66
CA ASN A 376 -9.92 -2.87 7.53
C ASN A 376 -8.79 -2.51 6.53
N GLU A 377 -7.70 -1.89 6.98
CA GLU A 377 -6.76 -1.23 6.07
C GLU A 377 -5.28 -1.53 6.28
N ASN A 378 -4.49 -1.42 5.21
CA ASN A 378 -3.04 -1.28 5.28
C ASN A 378 -2.67 0.16 4.89
N GLN A 379 -1.94 0.86 5.74
CA GLN A 379 -1.44 2.21 5.51
C GLN A 379 0.09 2.20 5.58
N LEU A 380 0.75 2.54 4.48
CA LEU A 380 2.21 2.63 4.40
C LEU A 380 2.60 4.03 3.94
N THR A 381 3.49 4.69 4.67
CA THR A 381 4.01 6.02 4.33
C THR A 381 5.54 5.99 4.27
N PHE A 382 6.10 6.42 3.15
CA PHE A 382 7.54 6.53 2.90
C PHE A 382 7.90 8.00 2.64
N GLU A 383 8.53 8.65 3.61
CA GLU A 383 9.02 10.03 3.51
C GLU A 383 10.50 10.09 3.12
N SER A 384 11.19 8.95 3.13
CA SER A 384 12.60 8.84 2.73
C SER A 384 12.84 9.24 1.26
N ASN A 385 13.89 10.03 1.05
CA ASN A 385 14.35 10.55 -0.24
C ASN A 385 15.34 9.64 -0.99
N ILE A 386 15.59 8.40 -0.51
CA ILE A 386 16.64 7.53 -1.08
C ILE A 386 16.03 6.43 -1.98
N LYS A 387 15.72 5.27 -1.40
CA LYS A 387 15.22 4.10 -2.12
C LYS A 387 14.20 3.37 -1.26
N ASN A 388 13.04 3.08 -1.84
CA ASN A 388 11.97 2.32 -1.20
C ASN A 388 11.59 1.15 -2.11
N THR A 389 11.62 -0.08 -1.59
CA THR A 389 11.32 -1.29 -2.37
C THR A 389 10.35 -2.20 -1.63
N ILE A 390 9.25 -2.56 -2.27
CA ILE A 390 8.25 -3.51 -1.77
C ILE A 390 8.19 -4.71 -2.72
N THR A 391 8.55 -5.89 -2.24
CA THR A 391 8.45 -7.15 -3.01
C THR A 391 7.46 -8.14 -2.41
N GLY A 392 7.13 -7.97 -1.12
CA GLY A 392 6.05 -8.73 -0.49
C GLY A 392 4.67 -8.21 -0.92
N ASN A 393 3.69 -9.11 -0.91
CA ASN A 393 2.32 -8.77 -1.29
C ASN A 393 1.63 -7.96 -0.19
N ILE A 394 0.73 -7.05 -0.58
CA ILE A 394 -0.10 -6.26 0.33
C ILE A 394 -1.55 -6.65 0.09
N THR A 395 -2.22 -7.17 1.11
CA THR A 395 -3.59 -7.67 1.01
C THR A 395 -4.46 -7.07 2.10
N ALA A 396 -5.55 -6.42 1.70
CA ALA A 396 -6.64 -6.02 2.59
C ALA A 396 -7.85 -6.88 2.28
N ASN A 397 -8.05 -7.93 3.09
CA ASN A 397 -9.15 -8.88 2.96
C ASN A 397 -10.31 -8.46 3.86
N VAL A 398 -11.56 -8.68 3.44
CA VAL A 398 -12.71 -8.50 4.30
C VAL A 398 -13.17 -9.85 4.87
N LEU A 399 -13.22 -9.95 6.19
CA LEU A 399 -13.79 -11.12 6.86
C LEU A 399 -15.31 -11.14 6.69
N LEU A 400 -15.86 -12.34 6.51
CA LEU A 400 -17.28 -12.62 6.25
C LEU A 400 -18.21 -12.36 7.47
N TYR A 401 -18.06 -11.24 8.18
CA TYR A 401 -18.96 -10.89 9.28
C TYR A 401 -20.13 -10.07 8.76
N THR A 402 -21.34 -10.58 9.00
CA THR A 402 -22.60 -10.15 8.35
C THR A 402 -23.06 -8.73 8.69
N ASP A 403 -22.47 -8.11 9.72
CA ASP A 403 -23.12 -6.96 10.36
C ASP A 403 -22.38 -5.63 10.15
N HIS A 404 -21.17 -5.61 9.57
CA HIS A 404 -20.35 -4.39 9.46
C HIS A 404 -19.76 -4.13 8.08
N ALA A 405 -19.66 -2.84 7.77
CA ALA A 405 -19.01 -2.26 6.61
C ALA A 405 -17.48 -2.38 6.69
N ALA A 406 -16.97 -3.61 6.71
CA ALA A 406 -15.53 -3.82 6.55
C ALA A 406 -15.16 -3.50 5.10
N ILE A 407 -14.22 -2.57 4.94
CA ILE A 407 -13.71 -2.07 3.67
C ILE A 407 -12.29 -2.62 3.55
N GLY A 408 -11.99 -3.39 2.49
CA GLY A 408 -10.61 -3.71 2.16
C GLY A 408 -9.94 -2.47 1.59
N ARG A 409 -9.01 -1.85 2.35
CA ARG A 409 -8.30 -0.65 1.90
C ARG A 409 -6.78 -0.80 1.97
N ASN A 410 -6.08 -0.49 0.89
CA ASN A 410 -4.63 -0.31 0.89
C ASN A 410 -4.32 1.13 0.52
N THR A 411 -3.55 1.84 1.35
CA THR A 411 -3.09 3.21 1.11
C THR A 411 -1.58 3.26 1.22
N LEU A 412 -0.90 3.56 0.11
CA LEU A 412 0.55 3.69 0.04
C LEU A 412 0.92 5.11 -0.40
N THR A 413 1.76 5.79 0.37
CA THR A 413 2.22 7.16 0.07
C THR A 413 3.75 7.21 0.05
N PHE A 414 4.33 7.76 -1.01
CA PHE A 414 5.76 7.98 -1.17
C PHE A 414 6.01 9.48 -1.42
N SER A 415 6.56 10.19 -0.43
CA SER A 415 6.71 11.65 -0.46
C SER A 415 8.16 12.15 -0.56
N GLY A 416 9.16 11.28 -0.48
CA GLY A 416 10.57 11.66 -0.60
C GLY A 416 10.95 12.19 -1.98
N ASP A 417 11.41 13.44 -2.06
CA ASP A 417 11.90 14.05 -3.30
C ASP A 417 13.20 13.38 -3.77
N GLY A 418 13.31 13.05 -5.06
CA GLY A 418 14.49 12.36 -5.61
C GLY A 418 14.57 10.85 -5.32
N ALA A 419 13.62 10.28 -4.57
CA ALA A 419 13.61 8.87 -4.23
C ALA A 419 13.44 7.95 -5.44
N THR A 420 13.97 6.72 -5.35
CA THR A 420 13.61 5.62 -6.26
C THR A 420 12.65 4.67 -5.55
N ASN A 421 11.40 4.61 -6.03
CA ASN A 421 10.34 3.80 -5.45
C ASN A 421 9.97 2.64 -6.38
N GLU A 422 10.01 1.40 -5.89
CA GLU A 422 9.65 0.21 -6.64
C GLU A 422 8.69 -0.69 -5.85
N ILE A 423 7.56 -1.04 -6.47
CA ILE A 423 6.58 -2.00 -5.95
C ILE A 423 6.51 -3.19 -6.89
N SER A 424 7.04 -4.32 -6.48
CA SER A 424 7.03 -5.58 -7.25
C SER A 424 6.12 -6.65 -6.65
N GLY A 425 5.69 -6.50 -5.41
CA GLY A 425 4.65 -7.35 -4.81
C GLY A 425 3.24 -6.94 -5.26
N ASP A 426 2.33 -7.89 -5.29
CA ASP A 426 0.94 -7.65 -5.68
C ASP A 426 0.19 -6.88 -4.59
N ILE A 427 -0.74 -6.01 -5.00
CA ILE A 427 -1.60 -5.24 -4.08
C ILE A 427 -3.05 -5.63 -4.35
N THR A 428 -3.69 -6.24 -3.34
CA THR A 428 -5.07 -6.73 -3.45
C THR A 428 -5.95 -6.13 -2.37
N ALA A 429 -7.07 -5.54 -2.78
CA ALA A 429 -8.18 -5.18 -1.91
C ALA A 429 -9.40 -6.01 -2.30
N GLU A 430 -9.98 -6.71 -1.33
CA GLU A 430 -11.17 -7.54 -1.53
C GLU A 430 -12.44 -6.84 -1.05
N LEU A 431 -13.55 -7.18 -1.71
CA LEU A 431 -14.88 -6.73 -1.35
C LEU A 431 -15.65 -7.84 -0.64
N TYR A 432 -16.45 -7.44 0.35
CA TYR A 432 -17.56 -8.21 0.88
C TYR A 432 -18.85 -7.39 0.88
N ASN A 433 -19.99 -8.03 0.55
CA ASN A 433 -21.36 -7.47 0.68
C ASN A 433 -21.61 -6.08 0.07
N GLY A 434 -20.95 -5.72 -1.03
CA GLY A 434 -21.25 -4.48 -1.76
C GLY A 434 -20.68 -3.19 -1.14
N TYR A 435 -19.80 -3.29 -0.14
CA TYR A 435 -18.91 -2.21 0.26
C TYR A 435 -17.88 -1.85 -0.84
N SER A 436 -16.86 -1.05 -0.56
CA SER A 436 -15.84 -0.73 -1.57
C SER A 436 -14.51 -1.39 -1.22
N ALA A 437 -13.84 -1.98 -2.20
CA ALA A 437 -12.43 -2.36 -2.08
C ALA A 437 -11.59 -1.24 -2.70
N THR A 438 -10.57 -0.74 -2.00
CA THR A 438 -9.80 0.42 -2.49
C THR A 438 -8.31 0.21 -2.39
N ASN A 439 -7.60 0.46 -3.49
CA ASN A 439 -6.15 0.62 -3.49
C ASN A 439 -5.83 2.06 -3.88
N THR A 440 -5.13 2.79 -3.02
CA THR A 440 -4.67 4.16 -3.28
C THR A 440 -3.15 4.19 -3.19
N ILE A 441 -2.47 4.58 -4.26
CA ILE A 441 -1.01 4.70 -4.30
C ILE A 441 -0.65 6.09 -4.79
N THR A 442 0.11 6.83 -3.99
CA THR A 442 0.51 8.21 -4.29
C THR A 442 2.02 8.35 -4.22
N PHE A 443 2.64 8.83 -5.30
CA PHE A 443 4.06 9.21 -5.35
C PHE A 443 4.17 10.73 -5.49
N SER A 444 4.28 11.47 -4.38
CA SER A 444 4.27 12.93 -4.38
C SER A 444 5.66 13.59 -4.44
N GLY A 445 6.75 12.82 -4.40
CA GLY A 445 8.12 13.36 -4.54
C GLY A 445 8.42 13.80 -5.98
N GLU A 446 8.59 15.10 -6.23
CA GLU A 446 8.63 15.67 -7.59
C GLU A 446 9.77 15.15 -8.50
N LYS A 447 10.94 14.85 -7.91
CA LYS A 447 12.12 14.33 -8.61
C LYS A 447 12.27 12.82 -8.51
N SER A 448 11.26 12.12 -7.98
CA SER A 448 11.33 10.67 -7.78
C SER A 448 11.26 9.88 -9.10
N THR A 449 11.77 8.65 -9.06
CA THR A 449 11.54 7.63 -10.10
C THR A 449 10.68 6.54 -9.51
N ASN A 450 9.51 6.28 -10.12
CA ASN A 450 8.49 5.41 -9.54
C ASN A 450 8.13 4.28 -10.50
N THR A 451 8.17 3.04 -10.02
CA THR A 451 7.81 1.85 -10.80
C THR A 451 6.88 0.93 -10.01
N ILE A 452 5.77 0.53 -10.64
CA ILE A 452 4.87 -0.51 -10.14
C ILE A 452 4.94 -1.70 -11.11
N LYS A 453 5.44 -2.85 -10.65
CA LYS A 453 5.52 -4.12 -11.40
C LYS A 453 4.50 -5.16 -10.93
N GLY A 454 4.12 -5.13 -9.65
CA GLY A 454 3.11 -6.04 -9.10
C GLY A 454 1.71 -5.78 -9.68
N ILE A 455 0.85 -6.79 -9.62
CA ILE A 455 -0.55 -6.70 -10.05
C ILE A 455 -1.35 -5.96 -8.99
N LEU A 456 -2.20 -5.03 -9.43
CA LEU A 456 -3.10 -4.28 -8.55
C LEU A 456 -4.55 -4.71 -8.80
N ASN A 457 -5.18 -5.30 -7.79
CA ASN A 457 -6.54 -5.82 -7.88
C ASN A 457 -7.45 -5.15 -6.83
N ALA A 458 -8.54 -4.54 -7.28
CA ALA A 458 -9.64 -4.10 -6.43
C ALA A 458 -10.91 -4.84 -6.84
N TYR A 459 -11.28 -5.87 -6.08
CA TYR A 459 -12.53 -6.59 -6.33
C TYR A 459 -13.70 -5.72 -5.90
N GLY A 460 -14.58 -5.33 -6.82
CA GLY A 460 -15.77 -4.53 -6.52
C GLY A 460 -15.52 -3.08 -6.13
N GLY A 461 -14.34 -2.52 -6.43
CA GLY A 461 -14.04 -1.14 -6.06
C GLY A 461 -12.99 -0.45 -6.92
N THR A 462 -12.20 0.43 -6.32
CA THR A 462 -11.43 1.44 -7.05
C THR A 462 -9.93 1.29 -6.83
N ASN A 463 -9.17 1.29 -7.91
CA ASN A 463 -7.74 1.56 -7.86
C ASN A 463 -7.48 3.03 -8.21
N THR A 464 -6.74 3.75 -7.38
CA THR A 464 -6.31 5.13 -7.62
C THR A 464 -4.80 5.20 -7.53
N ILE A 465 -4.15 5.65 -8.61
CA ILE A 465 -2.69 5.81 -8.68
C ILE A 465 -2.37 7.24 -9.12
N THR A 466 -1.57 7.95 -8.32
CA THR A 466 -1.10 9.29 -8.63
C THR A 466 0.42 9.32 -8.66
N PHE A 467 0.99 9.75 -9.78
CA PHE A 467 2.42 9.92 -9.99
C PHE A 467 2.78 11.39 -10.15
N SER A 468 3.67 11.89 -9.30
CA SER A 468 4.24 13.24 -9.37
C SER A 468 5.77 13.23 -9.53
N GLY A 469 6.40 12.08 -9.86
CA GLY A 469 7.86 12.00 -10.10
C GLY A 469 8.31 12.35 -11.52
N ILE A 470 9.63 12.36 -11.78
CA ILE A 470 10.21 12.67 -13.11
C ILE A 470 10.06 11.54 -14.14
N THR A 471 10.12 10.29 -13.67
CA THR A 471 10.00 9.07 -14.48
C THR A 471 9.05 8.12 -13.77
N ASN A 472 7.94 7.80 -14.42
CA ASN A 472 6.89 7.00 -13.81
C ASN A 472 6.50 5.84 -14.74
N LYS A 473 6.43 4.63 -14.18
CA LYS A 473 6.14 3.42 -14.94
C LYS A 473 5.17 2.50 -14.21
N LEU A 474 4.11 2.11 -14.91
CA LEU A 474 3.20 1.05 -14.52
C LEU A 474 3.44 -0.17 -15.42
N GLU A 475 4.22 -1.14 -14.94
CA GLU A 475 4.48 -2.42 -15.62
C GLU A 475 3.48 -3.50 -15.25
N GLY A 476 2.98 -3.47 -14.01
CA GLY A 476 2.01 -4.44 -13.52
C GLY A 476 0.60 -4.23 -14.07
N ASN A 477 -0.16 -5.31 -14.17
CA ASN A 477 -1.56 -5.26 -14.60
C ASN A 477 -2.44 -4.61 -13.52
N LEU A 478 -3.46 -3.89 -13.96
CA LEU A 478 -4.41 -3.21 -13.09
C LEU A 478 -5.83 -3.73 -13.36
N SER A 479 -6.50 -4.26 -12.35
CA SER A 479 -7.86 -4.80 -12.46
C SER A 479 -8.80 -4.23 -11.40
N ALA A 480 -9.95 -3.70 -11.86
CA ALA A 480 -11.06 -3.28 -11.01
C ALA A 480 -12.31 -4.07 -11.40
N ASN A 481 -12.62 -5.16 -10.70
CA ASN A 481 -13.77 -6.00 -11.01
C ASN A 481 -15.07 -5.35 -10.48
N GLY A 482 -15.76 -4.54 -11.27
CA GLY A 482 -16.94 -3.81 -10.80
C GLY A 482 -16.69 -2.40 -10.32
N GLY A 483 -15.60 -1.77 -10.74
CA GLY A 483 -15.30 -0.41 -10.31
C GLY A 483 -14.42 0.35 -11.27
N THR A 484 -13.55 1.19 -10.72
CA THR A 484 -12.83 2.21 -11.49
C THR A 484 -11.33 2.09 -11.30
N ASN A 485 -10.57 2.20 -12.39
CA ASN A 485 -9.14 2.48 -12.35
C ASN A 485 -8.94 3.96 -12.67
N ASN A 486 -8.37 4.72 -11.73
CA ASN A 486 -7.99 6.12 -11.90
C ASN A 486 -6.46 6.21 -11.86
N ILE A 487 -5.84 6.68 -12.94
CA ILE A 487 -4.40 6.88 -13.03
C ILE A 487 -4.13 8.31 -13.46
N THR A 488 -3.35 9.03 -12.67
CA THR A 488 -2.95 10.41 -12.96
C THR A 488 -1.44 10.54 -12.92
N PHE A 489 -0.84 11.02 -14.01
CA PHE A 489 0.54 11.48 -14.04
C PHE A 489 0.52 13.01 -13.97
N GLU A 490 0.63 13.54 -12.75
CA GLU A 490 0.54 14.97 -12.47
C GLU A 490 1.75 15.73 -13.01
N SER A 491 2.92 15.12 -12.87
CA SER A 491 4.18 15.66 -13.36
C SER A 491 4.95 14.57 -14.12
N GLY A 492 6.15 14.90 -14.55
CA GLY A 492 7.08 13.95 -15.13
C GLY A 492 7.53 14.33 -16.53
N THR A 493 8.72 13.86 -16.86
CA THR A 493 9.28 14.01 -18.22
C THR A 493 9.01 12.76 -19.05
N LYS A 494 8.85 11.60 -18.40
CA LYS A 494 8.65 10.29 -19.02
C LYS A 494 7.64 9.48 -18.23
N ASN A 495 6.50 9.20 -18.85
CA ASN A 495 5.43 8.42 -18.25
C ASN A 495 5.11 7.21 -19.13
N SER A 496 4.89 6.04 -18.53
CA SER A 496 4.58 4.84 -19.31
C SER A 496 3.64 3.88 -18.59
N ILE A 497 2.72 3.32 -19.37
CA ILE A 497 1.87 2.20 -18.97
C ILE A 497 2.19 1.02 -19.89
N VAL A 498 2.69 -0.05 -19.30
CA VAL A 498 3.08 -1.29 -19.99
C VAL A 498 2.14 -2.44 -19.62
N GLY A 499 1.69 -2.51 -18.36
CA GLY A 499 0.70 -3.50 -17.93
C GLY A 499 -0.69 -3.24 -18.51
N ASP A 500 -1.50 -4.30 -18.60
CA ASP A 500 -2.89 -4.21 -19.05
C ASP A 500 -3.80 -3.60 -17.97
N LEU A 501 -4.82 -2.86 -18.40
CA LEU A 501 -5.82 -2.23 -17.54
C LEU A 501 -7.19 -2.81 -17.87
N THR A 502 -7.84 -3.39 -16.88
CA THR A 502 -9.16 -3.98 -17.04
C THR A 502 -10.09 -3.43 -15.97
N ALA A 503 -11.26 -2.93 -16.38
CA ALA A 503 -12.36 -2.66 -15.46
C ALA A 503 -13.61 -3.42 -15.90
N GLN A 504 -14.14 -4.25 -15.02
CA GLN A 504 -15.30 -5.08 -15.34
C GLN A 504 -16.58 -4.44 -14.83
N TYR A 505 -17.68 -4.78 -15.48
CA TYR A 505 -19.02 -4.55 -14.99
C TYR A 505 -19.31 -5.47 -13.79
N ASN A 506 -19.89 -4.92 -12.74
CA ASN A 506 -20.49 -5.70 -11.67
C ASN A 506 -21.96 -5.30 -11.55
N PRO A 507 -22.89 -6.27 -11.52
CA PRO A 507 -24.33 -5.99 -11.48
C PRO A 507 -24.77 -5.17 -10.27
N TYR A 508 -23.98 -5.12 -9.20
CA TYR A 508 -24.29 -4.40 -7.97
C TYR A 508 -23.68 -2.99 -7.91
N SER A 509 -22.72 -2.65 -8.76
CA SER A 509 -22.00 -1.37 -8.74
C SER A 509 -21.97 -0.71 -10.12
N SER A 510 -21.53 0.54 -10.17
CA SER A 510 -21.49 1.32 -11.41
C SER A 510 -20.72 0.60 -12.53
N TYR A 511 -20.99 1.01 -13.78
CA TYR A 511 -20.21 0.59 -14.96
C TYR A 511 -18.70 0.70 -14.74
N GLY A 512 -17.94 -0.25 -15.30
CA GLY A 512 -16.49 -0.29 -15.22
C GLY A 512 -15.84 0.91 -15.92
N LYS A 513 -14.85 1.54 -15.29
CA LYS A 513 -14.20 2.72 -15.87
C LYS A 513 -12.68 2.62 -15.78
N ASN A 514 -12.00 3.01 -16.85
CA ASN A 514 -10.58 3.34 -16.82
C ASN A 514 -10.43 4.83 -17.14
N ASN A 515 -9.92 5.62 -16.19
CA ASN A 515 -9.63 7.03 -16.36
C ASN A 515 -8.11 7.23 -16.26
N ILE A 516 -7.48 7.68 -17.33
CA ILE A 516 -6.04 7.87 -17.43
C ILE A 516 -5.76 9.30 -17.86
N THR A 517 -5.00 10.04 -17.06
CA THR A 517 -4.63 11.42 -17.36
C THR A 517 -3.12 11.61 -17.29
N PHE A 518 -2.54 12.17 -18.35
CA PHE A 518 -1.15 12.62 -18.41
C PHE A 518 -1.12 14.15 -18.50
N ASN A 519 -0.81 14.82 -17.40
CA ASN A 519 -0.79 16.30 -17.36
C ASN A 519 0.44 16.87 -18.08
N THR A 520 1.56 16.15 -18.04
CA THR A 520 2.86 16.59 -18.59
C THR A 520 3.71 15.41 -19.10
N GLY A 521 4.82 15.72 -19.78
CA GLY A 521 5.83 14.73 -20.15
C GLY A 521 5.54 13.93 -21.42
N VAL A 522 6.58 13.27 -21.94
CA VAL A 522 6.44 12.27 -23.02
C VAL A 522 5.79 11.04 -22.42
N SER A 523 4.65 10.63 -22.99
CA SER A 523 3.81 9.58 -22.41
C SER A 523 3.55 8.44 -23.38
N SER A 524 3.52 7.21 -22.87
CA SER A 524 3.29 6.02 -23.70
C SER A 524 2.36 5.01 -23.05
N ILE A 525 1.51 4.38 -23.86
CA ILE A 525 0.67 3.24 -23.48
C ILE A 525 0.98 2.08 -24.44
N THR A 526 1.44 0.98 -23.88
CA THR A 526 1.72 -0.28 -24.63
C THR A 526 0.84 -1.43 -24.16
N GLY A 527 0.42 -1.41 -22.89
CA GLY A 527 -0.59 -2.34 -22.37
C GLY A 527 -1.99 -2.06 -22.92
N ASN A 528 -2.81 -3.09 -22.99
CA ASN A 528 -4.20 -2.99 -23.45
C ASN A 528 -5.08 -2.36 -22.37
N ILE A 529 -6.10 -1.61 -22.78
CA ILE A 529 -7.07 -0.99 -21.90
C ILE A 529 -8.44 -1.52 -22.29
N SER A 530 -9.12 -2.19 -21.35
CA SER A 530 -10.39 -2.86 -21.63
C SER A 530 -11.45 -2.60 -20.57
N VAL A 531 -12.70 -2.45 -20.99
CA VAL A 531 -13.89 -2.50 -20.13
C VAL A 531 -14.97 -3.41 -20.70
N SER A 532 -15.64 -4.18 -19.84
CA SER A 532 -16.71 -5.08 -20.28
C SER A 532 -18.10 -4.42 -20.37
N ASN A 533 -18.30 -3.29 -19.66
CA ASN A 533 -19.42 -2.36 -19.82
C ASN A 533 -19.05 -1.06 -19.09
N GLY A 534 -19.01 0.06 -19.81
CA GLY A 534 -18.66 1.36 -19.23
C GLY A 534 -17.77 2.21 -20.12
N SER A 535 -16.69 2.78 -19.59
CA SER A 535 -15.91 3.75 -20.37
C SER A 535 -14.41 3.72 -20.14
N ASN A 536 -13.65 3.84 -21.23
CA ASN A 536 -12.24 4.23 -21.19
C ASN A 536 -12.12 5.72 -21.52
N THR A 537 -11.49 6.49 -20.64
CA THR A 537 -11.17 7.90 -20.85
C THR A 537 -9.66 8.08 -20.71
N ILE A 538 -9.00 8.50 -21.78
CA ILE A 538 -7.56 8.73 -21.83
C ILE A 538 -7.32 10.16 -22.28
N THR A 539 -6.62 10.93 -21.47
CA THR A 539 -6.34 12.34 -21.73
C THR A 539 -4.85 12.62 -21.60
N PHE A 540 -4.25 13.20 -22.63
CA PHE A 540 -2.92 13.79 -22.58
C PHE A 540 -3.09 15.31 -22.58
N ASP A 541 -3.12 15.94 -21.41
CA ASP A 541 -3.36 17.39 -21.32
C ASP A 541 -2.15 18.23 -21.79
N SER A 542 -0.96 17.64 -21.85
CA SER A 542 0.20 18.37 -22.32
C SER A 542 0.15 18.64 -23.82
N ASN A 543 0.30 19.91 -24.17
CA ASN A 543 0.26 20.38 -25.55
C ASN A 543 1.61 20.25 -26.27
N THR A 544 2.73 20.01 -25.59
CA THR A 544 4.08 20.17 -26.17
C THR A 544 4.86 18.86 -26.33
N THR A 545 4.36 17.75 -25.82
CA THR A 545 5.10 16.49 -25.74
C THR A 545 4.61 15.46 -26.76
N THR A 546 5.51 14.53 -27.15
CA THR A 546 5.15 13.40 -28.01
C THR A 546 4.47 12.33 -27.18
N ASN A 547 3.31 11.84 -27.64
CA ASN A 547 2.55 10.79 -26.94
C ASN A 547 2.24 9.62 -27.86
N THR A 548 2.29 8.39 -27.33
CA THR A 548 2.07 7.18 -28.14
C THR A 548 1.15 6.18 -27.46
N ILE A 549 0.19 5.64 -28.19
CA ILE A 549 -0.63 4.49 -27.79
C ILE A 549 -0.43 3.38 -28.82
N THR A 550 0.08 2.26 -28.37
CA THR A 550 0.25 1.04 -29.18
C THR A 550 -0.57 -0.14 -28.66
N GLY A 551 -0.96 -0.11 -27.37
CA GLY A 551 -1.89 -1.09 -26.80
C GLY A 551 -3.32 -0.89 -27.31
N ASN A 552 -4.09 -1.97 -27.38
CA ASN A 552 -5.49 -1.91 -27.84
C ASN A 552 -6.39 -1.30 -26.76
N ILE A 553 -7.41 -0.54 -27.18
CA ILE A 553 -8.40 0.08 -26.30
C ILE A 553 -9.77 -0.47 -26.66
N SER A 554 -10.47 -1.09 -25.72
CA SER A 554 -11.74 -1.79 -25.96
C SER A 554 -12.81 -1.53 -24.90
N ALA A 555 -14.07 -1.39 -25.32
CA ALA A 555 -15.23 -1.23 -24.44
C ALA A 555 -16.42 -2.03 -24.95
N SER A 556 -16.78 -3.14 -24.30
CA SER A 556 -17.99 -3.89 -24.69
C SER A 556 -19.24 -3.14 -24.20
N GLY A 557 -20.12 -2.66 -25.09
CA GLY A 557 -21.30 -1.86 -24.74
C GLY A 557 -21.02 -0.40 -24.33
N GLY A 558 -19.76 0.05 -24.36
CA GLY A 558 -19.29 1.25 -23.67
C GLY A 558 -18.72 2.36 -24.57
N THR A 559 -18.06 3.35 -23.97
CA THR A 559 -17.41 4.44 -24.72
C THR A 559 -15.89 4.42 -24.56
N ASN A 560 -15.18 4.73 -25.63
CA ASN A 560 -13.76 5.08 -25.55
C ASN A 560 -13.59 6.55 -25.93
N THR A 561 -12.93 7.31 -25.07
CA THR A 561 -12.60 8.72 -25.31
C THR A 561 -11.10 8.89 -25.18
N ILE A 562 -10.44 9.34 -26.25
CA ILE A 562 -9.01 9.64 -26.28
C ILE A 562 -8.84 11.10 -26.66
N THR A 563 -8.13 11.87 -25.85
CA THR A 563 -7.84 13.28 -26.11
C THR A 563 -6.35 13.53 -26.04
N PHE A 564 -5.78 14.08 -27.12
CA PHE A 564 -4.40 14.54 -27.17
C PHE A 564 -4.36 16.08 -27.19
N GLY A 565 -3.76 16.66 -26.15
CA GLY A 565 -3.64 18.08 -25.88
C GLY A 565 -4.77 18.64 -25.00
N ALA A 566 -4.45 19.61 -24.15
CA ALA A 566 -5.42 20.36 -23.34
C ALA A 566 -6.49 21.00 -24.24
N ASN A 567 -7.72 21.02 -23.75
CA ASN A 567 -8.86 21.65 -24.41
C ASN A 567 -8.71 23.18 -24.37
N THR A 568 -7.82 23.74 -25.19
CA THR A 568 -7.65 25.19 -25.29
C THR A 568 -8.80 25.73 -26.13
N THR A 569 -9.85 26.21 -25.46
CA THR A 569 -11.01 26.86 -26.06
C THR A 569 -10.70 28.21 -26.75
N SER A 570 -9.44 28.64 -26.78
CA SER A 570 -9.02 29.92 -27.36
C SER A 570 -7.95 29.67 -28.44
N GLY A 571 -8.21 30.12 -29.66
CA GLY A 571 -7.49 29.81 -30.90
C GLY A 571 -6.06 30.37 -31.01
N THR A 572 -5.23 30.23 -29.98
CA THR A 572 -3.83 30.67 -29.99
C THR A 572 -2.85 29.49 -29.92
N SER A 573 -2.04 29.41 -30.97
CA SER A 573 -0.89 28.51 -31.24
C SER A 573 -1.15 27.01 -31.36
N LYS A 574 -1.10 26.56 -32.63
CA LYS A 574 -0.84 25.17 -33.05
C LYS A 574 0.36 24.62 -32.28
N THR A 575 0.19 23.48 -31.63
CA THR A 575 1.25 22.87 -30.85
C THR A 575 2.07 21.91 -31.74
N THR A 576 3.37 21.82 -31.51
CA THR A 576 4.29 20.95 -32.27
C THR A 576 4.33 19.51 -31.77
N ALA A 577 3.47 19.13 -30.82
CA ALA A 577 3.38 17.78 -30.30
C ALA A 577 3.08 16.78 -31.42
N SER A 578 3.86 15.69 -31.44
CA SER A 578 3.62 14.55 -32.33
C SER A 578 2.88 13.45 -31.57
N ASN A 579 1.65 13.13 -31.92
CA ASN A 579 0.86 12.10 -31.24
C ASN A 579 0.64 10.89 -32.15
N THR A 580 0.77 9.68 -31.62
CA THR A 580 0.63 8.43 -32.39
C THR A 580 -0.35 7.49 -31.71
N LEU A 581 -1.34 6.99 -32.45
CA LEU A 581 -2.21 5.89 -32.04
C LEU A 581 -2.13 4.78 -33.08
N THR A 582 -1.52 3.65 -32.72
CA THR A 582 -1.42 2.45 -33.57
C THR A 582 -2.12 1.24 -32.97
N GLY A 583 -2.48 1.28 -31.69
CA GLY A 583 -3.34 0.26 -31.09
C GLY A 583 -4.76 0.32 -31.68
N ASN A 584 -5.43 -0.83 -31.71
CA ASN A 584 -6.82 -0.88 -32.16
C ASN A 584 -7.75 -0.21 -31.13
N LEU A 585 -8.78 0.47 -31.60
CA LEU A 585 -9.81 1.10 -30.79
C LEU A 585 -11.16 0.43 -31.07
N SER A 586 -11.84 -0.10 -30.05
CA SER A 586 -13.11 -0.81 -30.23
C SER A 586 -14.17 -0.53 -29.16
N ALA A 587 -15.40 -0.20 -29.53
CA ALA A 587 -16.53 0.00 -28.60
C ALA A 587 -17.81 -0.71 -29.08
N THR A 588 -17.98 -1.98 -28.72
CA THR A 588 -19.10 -2.83 -29.20
C THR A 588 -20.45 -2.18 -28.89
N GLY A 589 -21.16 -1.67 -29.91
CA GLY A 589 -22.45 -0.99 -29.74
C GLY A 589 -22.40 0.41 -29.09
N GLY A 590 -21.22 0.98 -28.85
CA GLY A 590 -21.03 2.25 -28.17
C GLY A 590 -20.42 3.37 -29.02
N THR A 591 -19.54 4.20 -28.44
CA THR A 591 -18.93 5.36 -29.14
C THR A 591 -17.42 5.42 -28.93
N ASN A 592 -16.66 5.53 -30.03
CA ASN A 592 -15.26 5.93 -30.00
C ASN A 592 -15.14 7.43 -30.33
N THR A 593 -14.49 8.18 -29.45
CA THR A 593 -14.17 9.60 -29.68
C THR A 593 -12.67 9.78 -29.58
N ILE A 594 -12.06 10.32 -30.64
CA ILE A 594 -10.65 10.70 -30.67
C ILE A 594 -10.56 12.19 -30.99
N THR A 595 -9.87 12.93 -30.14
CA THR A 595 -9.60 14.36 -30.31
C THR A 595 -8.11 14.61 -30.35
N PHE A 596 -7.62 15.23 -31.43
CA PHE A 596 -6.24 15.67 -31.57
C PHE A 596 -6.17 17.20 -31.64
N ASN A 597 -5.63 17.84 -30.60
CA ASN A 597 -5.43 19.28 -30.56
C ASN A 597 -4.05 19.71 -31.10
N GLY A 598 -3.10 18.77 -31.23
CA GLY A 598 -1.78 19.00 -31.84
C GLY A 598 -1.82 19.08 -33.37
N SER A 599 -0.70 19.50 -33.99
CA SER A 599 -0.60 19.68 -35.46
C SER A 599 0.00 18.49 -36.23
N SER A 600 0.69 17.55 -35.56
CA SER A 600 1.34 16.41 -36.20
C SER A 600 0.85 15.10 -35.58
N ASN A 601 -0.32 14.62 -35.98
CA ASN A 601 -0.92 13.42 -35.40
C ASN A 601 -0.90 12.27 -36.40
N THR A 602 -0.61 11.06 -35.93
CA THR A 602 -0.64 9.82 -36.71
C THR A 602 -1.67 8.87 -36.13
N LEU A 603 -2.60 8.42 -36.97
CA LEU A 603 -3.54 7.35 -36.68
C LEU A 603 -3.22 6.19 -37.62
N GLY A 604 -2.81 5.06 -37.04
CA GLY A 604 -2.39 3.86 -37.75
C GLY A 604 -2.77 2.58 -37.02
N GLY A 605 -3.89 2.58 -36.29
CA GLY A 605 -4.54 1.40 -35.72
C GLY A 605 -5.97 1.27 -36.25
N ALA A 606 -6.59 0.09 -36.18
CA ALA A 606 -7.98 -0.06 -36.61
C ALA A 606 -8.93 0.60 -35.60
N ILE A 607 -9.95 1.29 -36.09
CA ILE A 607 -11.03 1.81 -35.25
C ILE A 607 -12.28 1.04 -35.61
N THR A 608 -12.82 0.24 -34.70
CA THR A 608 -13.93 -0.67 -34.98
C THR A 608 -15.08 -0.45 -34.01
N GLN A 609 -16.30 -0.40 -34.52
CA GLN A 609 -17.50 -0.65 -33.72
C GLN A 609 -18.13 -1.89 -34.31
N ASP A 610 -17.88 -3.06 -33.72
CA ASP A 610 -18.59 -4.27 -34.13
C ASP A 610 -19.66 -4.63 -33.09
N THR A 611 -20.74 -5.27 -33.51
CA THR A 611 -21.84 -5.70 -32.63
C THR A 611 -21.68 -7.15 -32.16
N LYS A 612 -20.61 -7.84 -32.57
CA LYS A 612 -20.31 -9.22 -32.18
C LYS A 612 -18.98 -9.32 -31.46
N GLU A 613 -19.02 -9.69 -30.18
CA GLU A 613 -17.83 -10.18 -29.48
C GLU A 613 -17.37 -11.51 -30.10
N GLY A 614 -16.06 -11.65 -30.38
CA GLY A 614 -15.45 -12.98 -30.53
C GLY A 614 -14.62 -13.26 -31.79
N GLU A 615 -14.54 -12.37 -32.78
CA GLU A 615 -13.61 -12.58 -33.90
C GLU A 615 -12.26 -11.89 -33.64
N THR A 616 -11.32 -12.66 -33.08
CA THR A 616 -9.90 -12.28 -33.01
C THR A 616 -9.32 -12.26 -34.42
N THR A 617 -9.33 -11.10 -35.07
CA THR A 617 -8.67 -10.94 -36.37
C THR A 617 -7.16 -10.85 -36.16
N ALA A 618 -6.40 -11.66 -36.91
CA ALA A 618 -4.94 -11.59 -36.97
C ALA A 618 -4.50 -10.15 -37.27
N THR A 619 -3.37 -9.71 -36.70
CA THR A 619 -2.79 -8.36 -36.87
C THR A 619 -2.80 -7.97 -38.35
N PRO A 620 -3.73 -7.14 -38.80
CA PRO A 620 -3.88 -6.93 -40.22
C PRO A 620 -2.76 -5.98 -40.68
N THR A 621 -2.17 -6.25 -41.84
CA THR A 621 -1.19 -5.34 -42.47
C THR A 621 -1.82 -4.02 -42.92
N THR A 622 -3.16 -3.92 -42.83
CA THR A 622 -3.97 -2.77 -43.19
C THR A 622 -5.08 -2.56 -42.16
N TYR A 623 -5.33 -1.32 -41.75
CA TYR A 623 -6.30 -0.97 -40.74
C TYR A 623 -7.62 -0.47 -41.36
N THR A 624 -8.71 -0.63 -40.62
CA THR A 624 -10.06 -0.22 -41.05
C THR A 624 -10.68 0.72 -40.03
N ILE A 625 -11.42 1.72 -40.47
CA ILE A 625 -12.30 2.54 -39.63
C ILE A 625 -13.74 2.09 -39.88
N LEU A 626 -14.30 1.28 -38.99
CA LEU A 626 -15.62 0.66 -39.12
C LEU A 626 -16.56 1.22 -38.03
N ALA A 627 -17.70 1.75 -38.43
CA ALA A 627 -18.87 1.92 -37.57
C ALA A 627 -19.90 0.87 -38.00
N ASN A 628 -20.07 -0.25 -37.31
CA ASN A 628 -21.13 -1.25 -37.59
C ASN A 628 -22.27 -1.14 -36.56
N GLY A 629 -22.55 0.09 -36.13
CA GLY A 629 -23.40 0.47 -35.00
C GLY A 629 -22.70 1.50 -34.12
N GLY A 630 -23.36 2.59 -33.75
CA GLY A 630 -22.77 3.69 -32.97
C GLY A 630 -22.09 4.77 -33.82
N THR A 631 -21.14 5.48 -33.23
CA THR A 631 -20.44 6.60 -33.90
C THR A 631 -18.94 6.57 -33.63
N ASN A 632 -18.14 6.80 -34.66
CA ASN A 632 -16.73 7.20 -34.54
C ASN A 632 -16.62 8.70 -34.78
N ASN A 633 -16.13 9.46 -33.79
CA ASN A 633 -15.88 10.89 -33.92
C ASN A 633 -14.37 11.15 -33.90
N ILE A 634 -13.83 11.70 -34.98
CA ILE A 634 -12.42 12.07 -35.12
C ILE A 634 -12.36 13.58 -35.36
N THR A 635 -11.84 14.33 -34.39
CA THR A 635 -11.59 15.77 -34.53
C THR A 635 -10.09 16.02 -34.47
N ALA A 636 -9.53 16.73 -35.45
CA ALA A 636 -8.08 16.96 -35.48
C ALA A 636 -7.72 18.31 -36.10
N ASN A 637 -6.67 18.96 -35.58
CA ASN A 637 -6.00 20.09 -36.24
C ASN A 637 -4.90 19.62 -37.20
N GLY A 638 -5.26 18.66 -38.04
CA GLY A 638 -4.39 17.93 -38.95
C GLY A 638 -4.09 16.50 -38.49
N ILE A 639 -4.06 15.56 -39.42
CA ILE A 639 -3.92 14.11 -39.14
C ILE A 639 -3.29 13.37 -40.31
N THR A 640 -2.44 12.39 -40.03
CA THR A 640 -2.00 11.37 -40.98
C THR A 640 -2.76 10.07 -40.75
N LEU A 641 -3.52 9.63 -41.74
CA LEU A 641 -4.15 8.32 -41.79
C LEU A 641 -3.18 7.35 -42.48
N GLN A 642 -2.53 6.48 -41.70
CA GLN A 642 -1.52 5.56 -42.20
C GLN A 642 -2.03 4.12 -42.30
N ASN A 643 -1.77 3.45 -43.42
CA ASN A 643 -2.16 2.06 -43.68
C ASN A 643 -3.68 1.82 -43.53
N ILE A 644 -4.52 2.84 -43.77
CA ILE A 644 -5.99 2.68 -43.71
C ILE A 644 -6.48 2.17 -45.06
N SER A 645 -6.95 0.92 -45.11
CA SER A 645 -7.52 0.32 -46.32
C SER A 645 -8.99 0.65 -46.52
N SER A 646 -9.76 0.87 -45.45
CA SER A 646 -11.17 1.22 -45.60
C SER A 646 -11.76 2.06 -44.47
N ILE A 647 -12.79 2.84 -44.80
CA ILE A 647 -13.65 3.59 -43.88
C ILE A 647 -15.10 3.20 -44.17
N THR A 648 -15.74 2.50 -43.25
CA THR A 648 -17.06 1.90 -43.46
C THR A 648 -18.07 2.37 -42.41
N ALA A 649 -19.21 2.90 -42.85
CA ALA A 649 -20.38 3.20 -42.03
C ALA A 649 -21.51 2.19 -42.33
N GLY A 650 -21.57 1.17 -41.48
CA GLY A 650 -22.64 0.17 -41.36
C GLY A 650 -22.49 -1.03 -42.26
N SER A 651 -23.06 -2.14 -41.77
CA SER A 651 -23.70 -3.14 -42.60
C SER A 651 -25.11 -3.46 -42.09
N ASN A 652 -25.37 -3.54 -40.77
CA ASN A 652 -26.66 -3.98 -40.21
C ASN A 652 -27.22 -3.06 -39.08
N GLY A 653 -28.52 -3.17 -38.76
CA GLY A 653 -29.10 -2.75 -37.47
C GLY A 653 -29.22 -1.24 -37.15
N ASN A 654 -28.32 -0.72 -36.32
CA ASN A 654 -28.41 0.59 -35.67
C ASN A 654 -27.76 1.73 -36.48
N GLN A 655 -27.97 3.00 -36.07
CA GLN A 655 -27.24 4.15 -36.64
C GLN A 655 -25.74 3.88 -36.63
N ALA A 656 -25.06 4.18 -37.74
CA ALA A 656 -23.62 4.03 -37.88
C ALA A 656 -23.02 5.24 -38.58
N ILE A 657 -22.18 6.00 -37.87
CA ILE A 657 -21.64 7.25 -38.40
C ILE A 657 -20.13 7.32 -38.15
N ASN A 658 -19.37 7.62 -39.20
CA ASN A 658 -17.99 8.09 -39.08
C ASN A 658 -17.98 9.60 -39.33
N ARG A 659 -17.54 10.39 -38.34
CA ARG A 659 -17.37 11.85 -38.45
C ARG A 659 -15.90 12.22 -38.38
N PHE A 660 -15.40 12.88 -39.40
CA PHE A 660 -14.07 13.46 -39.47
C PHE A 660 -14.21 14.98 -39.55
N ASN A 661 -13.88 15.68 -38.47
CA ASN A 661 -13.87 17.13 -38.39
C ASN A 661 -12.42 17.61 -38.32
N ILE A 662 -11.80 17.83 -39.47
CA ILE A 662 -10.37 18.14 -39.56
C ILE A 662 -10.21 19.63 -39.87
N SER A 663 -9.68 20.42 -38.95
CA SER A 663 -9.49 21.87 -39.16
C SER A 663 -8.18 22.24 -39.85
N GLY A 664 -7.21 21.30 -39.88
CA GLY A 664 -5.93 21.45 -40.57
C GLY A 664 -5.77 20.45 -41.72
N ASP A 665 -4.54 20.18 -42.12
CA ASP A 665 -4.25 19.29 -43.26
C ASP A 665 -4.44 17.82 -42.91
N ILE A 666 -5.04 17.05 -43.83
CA ILE A 666 -5.10 15.59 -43.71
C ILE A 666 -4.12 14.95 -44.69
N THR A 667 -3.35 13.97 -44.22
CA THR A 667 -2.41 13.19 -45.02
C THR A 667 -2.86 11.74 -45.08
N PHE A 668 -3.03 11.17 -46.27
CA PHE A 668 -3.16 9.74 -46.47
C PHE A 668 -1.78 9.16 -46.80
N LYS A 669 -1.32 8.17 -46.04
CA LYS A 669 0.01 7.58 -46.20
C LYS A 669 -0.09 6.06 -46.25
N ASP A 670 0.58 5.44 -47.22
CA ASP A 670 0.55 3.99 -47.48
C ASP A 670 -0.88 3.48 -47.78
N ASN A 671 -1.73 4.33 -48.38
CA ASN A 671 -3.18 4.08 -48.58
C ASN A 671 -3.57 3.88 -50.06
N SER A 672 -2.74 3.19 -50.85
CA SER A 672 -2.93 3.05 -52.31
C SER A 672 -4.28 2.46 -52.74
N ASN A 673 -5.05 1.85 -51.82
CA ASN A 673 -6.35 1.23 -52.06
C ASN A 673 -7.44 1.65 -51.06
N LEU A 674 -7.51 2.92 -50.64
CA LEU A 674 -8.55 3.37 -49.70
C LEU A 674 -9.97 3.18 -50.27
N VAL A 675 -10.82 2.45 -49.54
CA VAL A 675 -12.25 2.26 -49.83
C VAL A 675 -13.11 2.96 -48.79
N ILE A 676 -14.00 3.86 -49.21
CA ILE A 676 -14.96 4.54 -48.32
C ILE A 676 -16.36 4.03 -48.64
N THR A 677 -17.01 3.38 -47.67
CA THR A 677 -18.31 2.73 -47.86
C THR A 677 -19.32 3.18 -46.82
N ALA A 678 -20.49 3.63 -47.24
CA ALA A 678 -21.69 3.73 -46.41
C ALA A 678 -22.66 2.65 -46.90
N PHE A 679 -22.99 1.68 -46.04
CA PHE A 679 -23.77 0.52 -46.47
C PHE A 679 -24.92 0.19 -45.51
N ASN A 680 -26.11 0.07 -46.10
CA ASN A 680 -27.35 -0.28 -45.39
C ASN A 680 -27.87 -1.63 -45.90
N LYS A 681 -27.61 -2.73 -45.16
CA LYS A 681 -27.93 -4.11 -45.58
C LYS A 681 -29.32 -4.59 -45.12
N ASP A 682 -29.89 -3.96 -44.10
CA ASP A 682 -31.14 -4.37 -43.45
C ASP A 682 -32.10 -3.17 -43.33
N ASN A 683 -33.41 -3.38 -43.54
CA ASN A 683 -34.48 -2.37 -43.67
C ASN A 683 -34.75 -1.52 -42.41
N THR A 684 -33.70 -0.92 -41.85
CA THR A 684 -33.68 -0.33 -40.51
C THR A 684 -33.94 1.17 -40.54
N ASN A 685 -34.02 1.81 -41.72
CA ASN A 685 -34.20 3.28 -41.89
C ASN A 685 -33.31 4.13 -40.96
N THR A 686 -32.15 3.60 -40.54
CA THR A 686 -31.20 4.29 -39.66
C THR A 686 -30.09 4.95 -40.48
N ASP A 687 -29.55 6.05 -39.96
CA ASP A 687 -28.47 6.78 -40.63
C ASP A 687 -27.19 5.93 -40.74
N LYS A 688 -26.62 5.90 -41.95
CA LYS A 688 -25.36 5.23 -42.32
C LYS A 688 -24.48 6.25 -43.03
N HIS A 689 -23.67 7.00 -42.27
CA HIS A 689 -23.00 8.19 -42.80
C HIS A 689 -21.47 8.12 -42.63
N ASN A 690 -20.73 8.41 -43.70
CA ASN A 690 -19.37 8.92 -43.58
C ASN A 690 -19.39 10.42 -43.84
N ILE A 691 -18.95 11.22 -42.87
CA ILE A 691 -18.96 12.69 -42.95
C ILE A 691 -17.54 13.17 -42.75
N PHE A 692 -16.95 13.77 -43.78
CA PHE A 692 -15.64 14.37 -43.75
C PHE A 692 -15.77 15.88 -43.96
N LYS A 693 -15.15 16.64 -43.07
CA LYS A 693 -14.94 18.08 -43.18
C LYS A 693 -13.44 18.33 -43.17
N PHE A 694 -12.92 18.87 -44.27
CA PHE A 694 -11.53 19.22 -44.48
C PHE A 694 -11.37 20.74 -44.47
N GLY A 695 -10.88 21.28 -43.36
CA GLY A 695 -10.59 22.70 -43.16
C GLY A 695 -9.18 23.12 -43.57
N GLY A 696 -8.34 22.17 -44.00
CA GLY A 696 -7.02 22.41 -44.60
C GLY A 696 -6.81 21.58 -45.86
N ASP A 697 -5.57 21.46 -46.32
CA ASP A 697 -5.23 20.72 -47.54
C ASP A 697 -5.35 19.20 -47.34
N VAL A 698 -5.62 18.48 -48.44
CA VAL A 698 -5.70 17.01 -48.45
C VAL A 698 -4.50 16.49 -49.24
N ILE A 699 -3.61 15.74 -48.58
CA ILE A 699 -2.26 15.45 -49.06
C ILE A 699 -2.04 13.92 -49.14
N ASN A 700 -1.24 13.48 -50.12
CA ASN A 700 -0.73 12.12 -50.20
C ASN A 700 0.80 12.16 -50.09
N ARG A 701 1.38 11.51 -49.06
CA ARG A 701 2.83 11.64 -48.77
C ARG A 701 3.70 10.54 -49.35
N ASP A 702 3.12 9.47 -49.90
CA ASP A 702 3.90 8.38 -50.53
C ASP A 702 4.66 8.88 -51.76
N ASN A 703 4.16 9.96 -52.37
CA ASN A 703 4.82 10.71 -53.42
C ASN A 703 4.92 12.18 -52.99
N ALA A 704 6.04 12.57 -52.37
CA ALA A 704 6.31 13.92 -51.83
C ALA A 704 6.20 15.10 -52.83
N LYS A 705 5.70 14.87 -54.05
CA LYS A 705 5.53 15.86 -55.13
C LYS A 705 4.11 15.92 -55.73
N SER A 706 3.14 15.14 -55.25
CA SER A 706 1.80 15.11 -55.85
C SER A 706 0.70 15.21 -54.77
N ASN A 707 -0.07 16.30 -54.80
CA ASN A 707 -1.32 16.46 -54.04
C ASN A 707 -2.46 15.57 -54.62
N THR A 708 -2.11 14.37 -55.10
CA THR A 708 -3.06 13.42 -55.68
C THR A 708 -3.44 12.36 -54.65
N ILE A 709 -4.69 12.41 -54.21
CA ILE A 709 -5.28 11.37 -53.37
C ILE A 709 -5.98 10.38 -54.29
N THR A 710 -5.78 9.08 -54.04
CA THR A 710 -6.53 8.03 -54.74
C THR A 710 -7.44 7.33 -53.74
N ILE A 711 -8.74 7.37 -54.01
CA ILE A 711 -9.74 6.53 -53.36
C ILE A 711 -10.12 5.47 -54.38
N ALA A 712 -9.82 4.21 -54.08
CA ALA A 712 -10.11 3.09 -54.97
C ALA A 712 -11.62 2.96 -55.19
N GLU A 713 -12.42 3.14 -54.14
CA GLU A 713 -13.88 3.05 -54.21
C GLU A 713 -14.55 4.00 -53.20
N LEU A 714 -15.54 4.77 -53.67
CA LEU A 714 -16.44 5.58 -52.83
C LEU A 714 -17.87 5.10 -53.06
N THR A 715 -18.43 4.37 -52.10
CA THR A 715 -19.72 3.69 -52.25
C THR A 715 -20.71 4.11 -51.17
N ALA A 716 -21.87 4.62 -51.56
CA ALA A 716 -23.07 4.70 -50.73
C ALA A 716 -24.09 3.73 -51.32
N ALA A 717 -24.48 2.69 -50.59
CA ALA A 717 -25.39 1.67 -51.11
C ALA A 717 -26.36 1.15 -50.05
N SER A 718 -27.59 0.87 -50.48
CA SER A 718 -28.65 0.30 -49.67
C SER A 718 -29.22 -0.93 -50.38
N THR A 719 -29.28 -2.07 -49.69
CA THR A 719 -29.99 -3.27 -50.17
C THR A 719 -31.47 -3.21 -49.85
N SER A 720 -31.84 -2.48 -48.78
CA SER A 720 -33.21 -2.33 -48.27
C SER A 720 -33.32 -1.08 -47.39
N GLY A 721 -34.46 -0.38 -47.45
CA GLY A 721 -34.72 0.84 -46.67
C GLY A 721 -34.42 2.17 -47.40
N ASP A 722 -34.61 3.28 -46.69
CA ASP A 722 -34.45 4.64 -47.20
C ASP A 722 -32.99 4.94 -47.59
N TYR A 723 -32.71 5.01 -48.88
CA TYR A 723 -31.38 5.30 -49.41
C TYR A 723 -30.93 6.73 -49.08
N SER A 724 -31.84 7.65 -48.78
CA SER A 724 -31.50 9.00 -48.31
C SER A 724 -30.83 9.03 -46.94
N LYS A 725 -30.89 7.91 -46.20
CA LYS A 725 -30.22 7.70 -44.91
C LYS A 725 -28.82 7.11 -45.04
N THR A 726 -28.37 6.82 -46.26
CA THR A 726 -27.03 6.25 -46.53
C THR A 726 -26.20 7.27 -47.29
N LYS A 727 -25.20 7.88 -46.64
CA LYS A 727 -24.49 9.04 -47.17
C LYS A 727 -22.98 8.95 -47.05
N ASN A 728 -22.29 9.38 -48.10
CA ASN A 728 -20.91 9.87 -48.00
C ASN A 728 -20.92 11.38 -48.22
N ILE A 729 -20.35 12.16 -47.32
CA ILE A 729 -20.24 13.62 -47.41
C ILE A 729 -18.76 13.98 -47.28
N LEU A 730 -18.17 14.55 -48.32
CA LEU A 730 -16.78 15.03 -48.33
C LEU A 730 -16.79 16.54 -48.60
N SER A 731 -16.64 17.33 -47.54
CA SER A 731 -16.64 18.80 -47.54
C SER A 731 -15.22 19.35 -47.48
N PHE A 732 -14.80 20.11 -48.48
CA PHE A 732 -13.47 20.69 -48.68
C PHE A 732 -13.51 22.20 -48.44
N ASP A 733 -13.60 22.59 -47.17
CA ASP A 733 -13.96 23.94 -46.75
C ASP A 733 -12.76 24.90 -46.71
N GLY A 734 -11.53 24.38 -46.58
CA GLY A 734 -10.33 25.19 -46.37
C GLY A 734 -9.12 24.84 -47.23
N LEU A 735 -9.34 24.33 -48.45
CA LEU A 735 -8.25 24.07 -49.39
C LEU A 735 -7.49 25.35 -49.75
N THR A 736 -6.19 25.37 -49.50
CA THR A 736 -5.28 26.47 -49.88
C THR A 736 -4.43 26.14 -51.10
N GLN A 737 -4.27 24.85 -51.41
CA GLN A 737 -3.53 24.34 -52.56
C GLN A 737 -4.41 23.53 -53.50
N ASP A 738 -4.00 23.46 -54.76
CA ASP A 738 -4.61 22.56 -55.75
C ASP A 738 -4.51 21.12 -55.25
N THR A 739 -5.68 20.51 -55.08
CA THR A 739 -5.86 19.14 -54.62
C THR A 739 -6.47 18.31 -55.74
N ASN A 740 -5.81 17.22 -56.12
CA ASN A 740 -6.31 16.26 -57.11
C ASN A 740 -6.92 15.06 -56.37
N LEU A 741 -8.25 14.96 -56.36
CA LEU A 741 -8.93 13.79 -55.83
C LEU A 741 -9.26 12.84 -56.99
N THR A 742 -8.62 11.67 -57.01
CA THR A 742 -8.94 10.59 -57.95
C THR A 742 -9.81 9.56 -57.25
N ILE A 743 -11.01 9.33 -57.76
CA ILE A 743 -11.90 8.26 -57.30
C ILE A 743 -12.04 7.27 -58.45
N THR A 744 -11.44 6.09 -58.33
CA THR A 744 -11.44 5.09 -59.42
C THR A 744 -12.84 4.56 -59.71
N SER A 745 -13.71 4.53 -58.70
CA SER A 745 -15.04 3.94 -58.79
C SER A 745 -16.02 4.54 -57.79
N PHE A 746 -17.18 4.99 -58.25
CA PHE A 746 -18.29 5.45 -57.42
C PHE A 746 -19.42 4.43 -57.39
N ASN A 747 -19.80 3.98 -56.20
CA ASN A 747 -20.82 2.95 -56.00
C ASN A 747 -20.58 1.69 -56.84
N ASN A 748 -19.32 1.30 -57.02
CA ASN A 748 -18.98 0.10 -57.76
C ASN A 748 -19.20 -1.12 -56.86
N VAL A 749 -20.47 -1.51 -56.71
CA VAL A 749 -20.88 -2.56 -55.75
C VAL A 749 -20.46 -3.98 -56.19
N THR A 750 -19.39 -4.14 -56.98
CA THR A 750 -19.05 -5.36 -57.71
C THR A 750 -18.28 -6.42 -56.91
N SER A 751 -17.73 -6.10 -55.74
CA SER A 751 -16.73 -6.98 -55.10
C SER A 751 -17.13 -7.74 -53.83
N ASN A 752 -18.35 -7.56 -53.28
CA ASN A 752 -18.73 -8.30 -52.07
C ASN A 752 -19.56 -9.55 -52.43
N THR A 753 -19.03 -10.72 -52.07
CA THR A 753 -19.28 -12.10 -52.55
C THR A 753 -20.72 -12.67 -52.46
N ASN A 754 -21.76 -11.86 -52.29
CA ASN A 754 -23.16 -12.32 -52.33
C ASN A 754 -23.86 -11.83 -53.60
N SER A 755 -24.12 -12.78 -54.50
CA SER A 755 -24.54 -12.71 -55.90
C SER A 755 -25.89 -12.04 -56.25
N ASN A 756 -26.47 -11.21 -55.39
CA ASN A 756 -27.75 -10.50 -55.64
C ASN A 756 -27.58 -8.97 -55.78
N ILE A 757 -26.51 -8.51 -56.43
CA ILE A 757 -26.10 -7.10 -56.49
C ILE A 757 -26.91 -6.26 -57.50
N ASN A 758 -27.53 -6.86 -58.51
CA ASN A 758 -28.25 -6.13 -59.58
C ASN A 758 -29.47 -5.31 -59.09
N ASN A 759 -29.87 -5.46 -57.81
CA ASN A 759 -31.02 -4.79 -57.21
C ASN A 759 -30.71 -3.71 -56.15
N LYS A 760 -29.44 -3.40 -55.85
CA LYS A 760 -29.12 -2.42 -54.79
C LYS A 760 -29.39 -0.98 -55.23
N ASN A 761 -30.03 -0.20 -54.36
CA ASN A 761 -30.21 1.24 -54.55
C ASN A 761 -28.91 1.96 -54.13
N THR A 762 -28.44 2.92 -54.92
CA THR A 762 -27.33 3.77 -54.49
C THR A 762 -27.83 4.78 -53.47
N GLY A 763 -27.00 5.11 -52.47
CA GLY A 763 -27.24 6.17 -51.50
C GLY A 763 -26.82 7.52 -52.06
N TYR A 764 -26.54 8.48 -51.16
CA TYR A 764 -26.13 9.82 -51.55
C TYR A 764 -24.64 10.05 -51.33
N THR A 765 -23.93 10.50 -52.35
CA THR A 765 -22.52 10.92 -52.24
C THR A 765 -22.46 12.41 -52.53
N TYR A 766 -21.90 13.20 -51.61
CA TYR A 766 -21.75 14.65 -51.78
C TYR A 766 -20.27 15.02 -51.70
N ILE A 767 -19.78 15.76 -52.69
CA ILE A 767 -18.39 16.26 -52.77
C ILE A 767 -18.45 17.74 -53.12
N GLY A 768 -17.84 18.61 -52.31
CA GLY A 768 -17.93 20.06 -52.47
C GLY A 768 -17.31 20.81 -51.31
N LYS A 769 -17.69 22.07 -51.09
CA LYS A 769 -17.33 22.88 -49.90
C LYS A 769 -18.58 23.33 -49.17
N ASP A 770 -18.46 23.70 -47.89
CA ASP A 770 -19.54 24.21 -47.04
C ASP A 770 -20.76 23.27 -46.97
N LEU A 771 -20.53 21.95 -47.16
CA LEU A 771 -21.58 20.93 -47.14
C LEU A 771 -21.97 20.52 -45.72
N THR A 772 -21.19 20.91 -44.73
CA THR A 772 -21.37 20.47 -43.34
C THR A 772 -21.64 21.63 -42.39
N GLN A 773 -22.38 21.35 -41.32
CA GLN A 773 -22.61 22.27 -40.21
C GLN A 773 -22.26 21.62 -38.87
N GLY A 774 -22.01 22.45 -37.86
CA GLY A 774 -21.59 21.99 -36.53
C GLY A 774 -20.11 21.58 -36.47
N SER A 775 -19.75 20.90 -35.39
CA SER A 775 -18.40 20.40 -35.12
C SER A 775 -18.45 19.15 -34.24
N GLY A 776 -17.37 18.35 -34.26
CA GLY A 776 -17.24 17.14 -33.43
C GLY A 776 -18.45 16.20 -33.56
N SER A 777 -19.10 15.88 -32.44
CA SER A 777 -20.28 15.00 -32.38
C SER A 777 -21.54 15.57 -33.04
N SER A 778 -21.60 16.89 -33.24
CA SER A 778 -22.73 17.58 -33.90
C SER A 778 -22.54 17.74 -35.41
N LEU A 779 -21.39 17.33 -35.97
CA LEU A 779 -21.11 17.48 -37.39
C LEU A 779 -22.16 16.71 -38.22
N ALA A 780 -22.83 17.42 -39.11
CA ALA A 780 -23.92 16.92 -39.94
C ALA A 780 -23.91 17.62 -41.31
N LEU A 781 -24.72 17.13 -42.24
CA LEU A 781 -25.04 17.84 -43.48
C LEU A 781 -25.64 19.22 -43.13
N ALA A 782 -25.17 20.28 -43.79
CA ALA A 782 -25.68 21.62 -43.59
C ALA A 782 -27.17 21.68 -43.93
N SER A 783 -27.99 22.25 -43.05
CA SER A 783 -29.44 22.38 -43.31
C SER A 783 -29.74 23.32 -44.48
N SER A 784 -28.81 24.24 -44.77
CA SER A 784 -28.84 25.10 -45.95
C SER A 784 -28.55 24.33 -47.23
N PHE A 785 -27.83 23.20 -47.19
CA PHE A 785 -27.51 22.40 -48.35
C PHE A 785 -28.55 21.30 -48.58
N ASN A 786 -29.12 21.27 -49.78
CA ASN A 786 -30.10 20.27 -50.18
C ASN A 786 -30.08 20.05 -51.70
N ASP A 787 -30.91 19.14 -52.17
CA ASP A 787 -30.92 18.72 -53.57
C ASP A 787 -31.27 19.85 -54.57
N SER A 788 -31.90 20.93 -54.11
CA SER A 788 -32.26 22.07 -54.98
C SER A 788 -31.12 23.06 -55.21
N ASN A 789 -30.08 23.02 -54.38
CA ASN A 789 -28.96 23.98 -54.45
C ASN A 789 -27.58 23.34 -54.57
N TRP A 790 -27.50 22.03 -54.80
CA TRP A 790 -26.24 21.33 -55.02
C TRP A 790 -25.39 21.98 -56.11
N SER A 791 -25.99 22.35 -57.25
CA SER A 791 -25.26 22.99 -58.35
C SER A 791 -24.84 24.45 -58.08
N SER A 792 -25.17 25.02 -56.91
CA SER A 792 -24.74 26.38 -56.56
C SER A 792 -23.22 26.47 -56.51
N LYS A 793 -22.68 27.57 -57.01
CA LYS A 793 -21.25 27.90 -56.89
C LYS A 793 -20.80 28.01 -55.44
N ASP A 794 -21.73 28.31 -54.52
CA ASP A 794 -21.46 28.43 -53.09
C ASP A 794 -20.91 27.13 -52.48
N TYR A 795 -21.24 25.98 -53.08
CA TYR A 795 -20.82 24.66 -52.61
C TYR A 795 -19.74 23.99 -53.49
N GLN A 796 -19.20 24.70 -54.49
CA GLN A 796 -18.12 24.20 -55.34
C GLN A 796 -16.75 24.55 -54.75
N ALA A 797 -15.90 23.55 -54.53
CA ALA A 797 -14.52 23.75 -54.06
C ALA A 797 -13.62 24.23 -55.21
N THR A 798 -13.05 25.44 -55.10
CA THR A 798 -12.31 26.09 -56.20
C THR A 798 -10.94 25.49 -56.48
N ASN A 799 -10.30 24.89 -55.48
CA ASN A 799 -8.96 24.29 -55.58
C ASN A 799 -9.02 22.75 -55.60
N LEU A 800 -10.17 22.18 -55.97
CA LEU A 800 -10.39 20.73 -56.05
C LEU A 800 -10.56 20.31 -57.51
N THR A 801 -9.66 19.48 -58.00
CA THR A 801 -9.86 18.73 -59.25
C THR A 801 -10.32 17.32 -58.91
N LEU A 802 -11.51 16.96 -59.37
CA LEU A 802 -12.09 15.63 -59.19
C LEU A 802 -11.90 14.80 -60.47
N ASN A 803 -11.06 13.76 -60.39
CA ASN A 803 -10.92 12.75 -61.43
C ASN A 803 -11.81 11.55 -61.08
N ALA A 804 -13.02 11.55 -61.62
CA ALA A 804 -13.98 10.47 -61.44
C ALA A 804 -13.78 9.37 -62.50
N GLY A 805 -13.58 8.14 -62.05
CA GLY A 805 -13.61 6.94 -62.89
C GLY A 805 -15.05 6.52 -63.20
N SER A 806 -15.36 5.23 -63.01
CA SER A 806 -16.70 4.72 -63.31
C SER A 806 -17.71 5.20 -62.26
N ILE A 807 -18.85 5.75 -62.69
CA ILE A 807 -19.95 6.18 -61.80
C ILE A 807 -21.16 5.26 -62.01
N TYR A 808 -21.55 4.57 -60.95
CA TYR A 808 -22.75 3.73 -60.91
C TYR A 808 -23.83 4.44 -60.07
N ALA A 809 -25.05 4.54 -60.60
CA ALA A 809 -26.18 5.17 -59.92
C ALA A 809 -27.47 4.40 -60.19
N LYS A 810 -28.22 4.10 -59.12
CA LYS A 810 -29.56 3.50 -59.18
C LYS A 810 -30.41 4.12 -58.06
N TYR A 811 -31.27 5.08 -58.42
CA TYR A 811 -32.11 5.91 -57.52
C TYR A 811 -31.38 6.92 -56.62
N GLY A 812 -30.17 6.61 -56.15
CA GLY A 812 -29.34 7.55 -55.39
C GLY A 812 -28.81 8.72 -56.21
N LYS A 813 -28.08 9.60 -55.53
CA LYS A 813 -27.51 10.84 -56.08
C LYS A 813 -26.00 10.86 -55.82
N ASN A 814 -25.20 11.23 -56.80
CA ASN A 814 -23.75 11.39 -56.69
C ASN A 814 -23.33 12.77 -57.17
#